data_AF-A0A7C5YQ49-F1
#
_entry.id   AF-A0A7C5YQ49-F1
#
_cell.length_a   1.000
_cell.length_b   1.000
_cell.length_c   1.000
_cell.angle_alpha   90.00
_cell.angle_beta   90.00
_cell.angle_gamma   90.00
#
_symmetry.space_group_name_H-M   'P 1'
#
loop_
_entity.id
_entity.type
_entity.pdbx_description
1 polymer ?
#
loop_
_entity_poly.entity_id
_entity_poly.type
_entity_poly.pdbx_seq_one_letter_code
_entity_poly.pdbx_strand_id
1 'polypeptide(L)'
;MTVEKLIKIIRQDPTLKEGLVHYQVLPGRTAEWTDFPAGVSDSLKAGLKKSGIYQLYSHQADAFELASDGKDIIVVTPTASGKTLCYNLPILNQMIKNKELSALYVFPIKALEQDQKNTLENLVFASGLSNFIRAEIYDGDTPQAKRSKILAHPPEIVITNPDMLHRSILGYHPKWEKFLKGLKFLVLDELHTYRGVFGSHIVQVLRRLFRICEHYGTKLQIIAASATIANPGELARLLTSRNFHLVQKSGAPSAGRHFIFISSDELSNYTISAILFRKAVQMGLKTIAFTKARKITELIYTWVAQSAPELRDKISAYRAGYLPEERREIEKKLFEGELFGVISTSALEMGIDIGELDVCILVGYPGTITATWQRGGRVGRKEKDSLIILVAQPNPLDQFFMKHPKAFFRSDYESAVVDPENKPILKAHIECAGSELAIPIDDPYFPKDKFKAIFEELKNQGKLVQSVSDRSYRARKKRPQLEVDIRSIGEGWTIFLSPEHTQTRKRAVVGSIDGHRVFSECHPGAIYLHRARQFEVIELDLEKKDAYVEPVEVNYYTQALSEKETEILKTIASKPIKNFIAKKGELRVHEKVIGYEKKHIHSQQRLSVHKLDLPEQVFETVGLWIEIEDFIQRAVLSQGLNFMGGIHALEHSAIALFPIFAFCDRDDVGGISTPLHPQVGKSAIFIYDGYPGGVGLSERCYSVLEELLERTLEMLLTCECELGCPACIQSPKCGSGNVPLDKQSAILILKMLLDKPEVKHFIQTGSSLPESQIPRKDISLIKETKNQEPRILVFDLETKRSAEEVGGWTNSHLMSIALAVVWDSIEQKFFTFQEQEVDSLIKKLKTADLVVGFNLVNFDYIVLSAYTDLDFSKIPTFDILLDLYQKIGTRFSLKHLVEVNLNQTKLGNGLESIVWVKKGRFDLVEEYCRKDVELTRDLFYLGLKNHFIRFKDAKGELLELTLNWELEKIIEQAKAKPKSNY
;
A
#
# COMPACT_ATOMS: atom_id res chain seq x y z
N MET A 1 -42.40 -21.88 -1.04
CA MET A 1 -42.19 -22.10 -2.50
C MET A 1 -40.74 -22.55 -2.74
N THR A 2 -40.36 -23.02 -3.94
CA THR A 2 -38.98 -23.47 -4.23
C THR A 2 -38.17 -22.40 -4.95
N VAL A 3 -36.85 -22.46 -4.80
CA VAL A 3 -35.89 -21.62 -5.53
C VAL A 3 -36.05 -21.76 -7.06
N GLU A 4 -36.35 -22.97 -7.54
CA GLU A 4 -36.58 -23.25 -8.96
C GLU A 4 -37.75 -22.43 -9.55
N LYS A 5 -38.82 -22.23 -8.76
CA LYS A 5 -39.95 -21.38 -9.17
C LYS A 5 -39.53 -19.93 -9.33
N LEU A 6 -38.67 -19.41 -8.44
CA LEU A 6 -38.15 -18.04 -8.56
C LEU A 6 -37.28 -17.91 -9.81
N ILE A 7 -36.42 -18.90 -10.10
CA ILE A 7 -35.61 -18.94 -11.33
C ILE A 7 -36.50 -18.94 -12.57
N LYS A 8 -37.60 -19.70 -12.57
CA LYS A 8 -38.56 -19.70 -13.67
C LYS A 8 -39.21 -18.32 -13.86
N ILE A 9 -39.58 -17.65 -12.77
CA ILE A 9 -40.12 -16.28 -12.81
C ILE A 9 -39.08 -15.31 -13.40
N ILE A 10 -37.83 -15.36 -12.96
CA ILE A 10 -36.74 -14.50 -13.49
C ILE A 10 -36.59 -14.69 -15.01
N ARG A 11 -36.68 -15.93 -15.51
CA ARG A 11 -36.57 -16.25 -16.94
C ARG A 11 -37.78 -15.85 -17.79
N GLN A 12 -38.94 -15.62 -17.16
CA GLN A 12 -40.21 -15.30 -17.84
C GLN A 12 -40.58 -13.82 -17.74
N ASP A 13 -40.12 -13.14 -16.70
CA ASP A 13 -40.34 -11.71 -16.49
C ASP A 13 -39.59 -10.90 -17.56
N PRO A 14 -40.28 -10.13 -18.42
CA PRO A 14 -39.64 -9.42 -19.54
C PRO A 14 -38.49 -8.52 -19.09
N THR A 15 -38.67 -7.83 -17.96
CA THR A 15 -37.71 -6.88 -17.41
C THR A 15 -36.45 -7.56 -16.86
N LEU A 16 -36.58 -8.76 -16.29
CA LEU A 16 -35.45 -9.50 -15.72
C LEU A 16 -34.80 -10.46 -16.72
N LYS A 17 -35.56 -10.94 -17.70
CA LYS A 17 -35.10 -11.89 -18.72
C LYS A 17 -34.04 -11.27 -19.62
N GLU A 18 -34.25 -10.02 -20.05
CA GLU A 18 -33.28 -9.31 -20.88
C GLU A 18 -31.95 -9.08 -20.16
N GLY A 19 -32.01 -8.91 -18.82
CA GLY A 19 -30.82 -8.77 -18.01
C GLY A 19 -30.15 -10.07 -17.57
N LEU A 20 -30.70 -11.25 -17.88
CA LEU A 20 -30.15 -12.54 -17.46
C LEU A 20 -28.94 -12.92 -18.32
N VAL A 21 -27.72 -12.73 -17.79
CA VAL A 21 -26.47 -12.93 -18.52
C VAL A 21 -26.00 -14.38 -18.48
N HIS A 22 -26.04 -15.02 -17.31
CA HIS A 22 -25.56 -16.39 -17.13
C HIS A 22 -26.34 -17.12 -16.05
N TYR A 23 -26.48 -18.44 -16.21
CA TYR A 23 -27.05 -19.33 -15.22
C TYR A 23 -26.26 -20.64 -15.17
N GLN A 24 -25.86 -21.02 -13.96
CA GLN A 24 -25.13 -22.27 -13.72
C GLN A 24 -25.62 -22.96 -12.45
N VAL A 25 -25.63 -24.28 -12.49
CA VAL A 25 -25.91 -25.13 -11.32
C VAL A 25 -24.58 -25.71 -10.82
N LEU A 26 -24.33 -25.55 -9.54
CA LEU A 26 -23.20 -26.15 -8.82
C LEU A 26 -23.73 -27.40 -8.10
N PRO A 27 -23.18 -28.59 -8.39
CA PRO A 27 -23.70 -29.84 -7.82
C PRO A 27 -23.44 -29.90 -6.31
N GLY A 28 -24.38 -30.51 -5.60
CA GLY A 28 -24.21 -30.84 -4.19
C GLY A 28 -23.19 -31.96 -3.95
N ARG A 29 -22.82 -32.17 -2.68
CA ARG A 29 -21.93 -33.23 -2.20
C ARG A 29 -22.55 -33.86 -0.96
N THR A 30 -22.46 -35.18 -0.87
CA THR A 30 -22.86 -35.95 0.32
C THR A 30 -21.78 -35.85 1.40
N ALA A 31 -22.17 -36.04 2.66
CA ALA A 31 -21.23 -36.06 3.76
C ALA A 31 -20.28 -37.27 3.69
N GLU A 32 -19.00 -37.06 4.00
CA GLU A 32 -18.03 -38.11 4.28
C GLU A 32 -17.81 -38.19 5.80
N TRP A 33 -18.29 -39.28 6.40
CA TRP A 33 -18.23 -39.52 7.84
C TRP A 33 -17.06 -40.42 8.21
N THR A 34 -16.53 -40.17 9.41
CA THR A 34 -15.53 -41.01 10.08
C THR A 34 -15.96 -41.21 11.54
N ASP A 35 -15.74 -42.41 12.07
CA ASP A 35 -15.97 -42.67 13.49
C ASP A 35 -15.05 -41.81 14.37
N PHE A 36 -15.40 -41.66 15.65
CA PHE A 36 -14.54 -40.93 16.59
C PHE A 36 -13.15 -41.58 16.68
N PRO A 37 -12.06 -40.83 16.44
CA PRO A 37 -10.72 -41.36 16.61
C PRO A 37 -10.50 -41.93 18.02
N ALA A 38 -9.72 -43.01 18.14
CA ALA A 38 -9.53 -43.73 19.39
C ALA A 38 -9.03 -42.83 20.54
N GLY A 39 -8.23 -41.81 20.22
CA GLY A 39 -7.65 -40.86 21.19
C GLY A 39 -8.61 -39.82 21.77
N VAL A 40 -9.86 -39.73 21.30
CA VAL A 40 -10.87 -38.81 21.85
C VAL A 40 -11.38 -39.35 23.19
N SER A 41 -11.37 -38.53 24.24
CA SER A 41 -11.88 -38.92 25.57
C SER A 41 -13.38 -39.25 25.57
N ASP A 42 -13.80 -40.14 26.46
CA ASP A 42 -15.19 -40.59 26.53
C ASP A 42 -16.14 -39.47 26.95
N SER A 43 -15.70 -38.55 27.81
CA SER A 43 -16.48 -37.36 28.18
C SER A 43 -16.79 -36.49 26.97
N LEU A 44 -15.82 -36.28 26.07
CA LEU A 44 -16.03 -35.52 24.84
C LEU A 44 -16.91 -36.26 23.85
N LYS A 45 -16.73 -37.58 23.68
CA LYS A 45 -17.63 -38.41 22.84
C LYS A 45 -19.08 -38.31 23.35
N ALA A 46 -19.28 -38.38 24.66
CA ALA A 46 -20.60 -38.26 25.28
C ALA A 46 -21.20 -36.86 25.07
N GLY A 47 -20.40 -35.81 25.24
CA GLY A 47 -20.82 -34.43 24.99
C GLY A 47 -21.21 -34.19 23.53
N LEU A 48 -20.39 -34.64 22.58
CA LEU A 48 -20.67 -34.54 21.15
C LEU A 48 -21.97 -35.25 20.78
N LYS A 49 -22.21 -36.47 21.29
CA LYS A 49 -23.46 -37.21 21.07
C LYS A 49 -24.68 -36.46 21.61
N LYS A 50 -24.59 -35.84 22.79
CA LYS A 50 -25.66 -34.98 23.35
C LYS A 50 -25.93 -33.76 22.48
N SER A 51 -24.90 -33.24 21.82
CA SER A 51 -25.01 -32.15 20.83
C SER A 51 -25.43 -32.62 19.43
N GLY A 52 -25.84 -33.89 19.27
CA GLY A 52 -26.31 -34.45 18.00
C GLY A 52 -25.21 -34.87 17.02
N ILE A 53 -23.95 -34.91 17.46
CA ILE A 53 -22.79 -35.32 16.65
C ILE A 53 -22.44 -36.76 17.03
N TYR A 54 -22.76 -37.71 16.16
CA TYR A 54 -22.52 -39.15 16.37
C TYR A 54 -21.28 -39.67 15.65
N GLN A 55 -20.85 -38.97 14.60
CA GLN A 55 -19.65 -39.21 13.81
C GLN A 55 -19.02 -37.86 13.46
N LEU A 56 -17.73 -37.85 13.16
CA LEU A 56 -17.03 -36.66 12.70
C LEU A 56 -17.04 -36.62 11.16
N TYR A 57 -16.97 -35.43 10.58
CA TYR A 57 -16.58 -35.34 9.18
C TYR A 57 -15.11 -35.73 9.03
N SER A 58 -14.74 -36.31 7.87
CA SER A 58 -13.37 -36.76 7.59
C SER A 58 -12.29 -35.74 8.00
N HIS A 59 -12.44 -34.50 7.56
CA HIS A 59 -11.54 -33.39 7.89
C HIS A 59 -11.45 -33.01 9.37
N GLN A 60 -12.49 -33.25 10.17
CA GLN A 60 -12.48 -33.01 11.62
C GLN A 60 -11.67 -34.11 12.33
N ALA A 61 -11.78 -35.36 11.87
CA ALA A 61 -10.96 -36.46 12.35
C ALA A 61 -9.48 -36.25 11.99
N ASP A 62 -9.18 -35.90 10.73
CA ASP A 62 -7.81 -35.59 10.28
C ASP A 62 -7.18 -34.46 11.11
N ALA A 63 -7.93 -33.37 11.34
CA ALA A 63 -7.47 -32.26 12.17
C ALA A 63 -7.21 -32.70 13.62
N PHE A 64 -8.07 -33.53 14.19
CA PHE A 64 -7.89 -34.06 15.55
C PHE A 64 -6.63 -34.90 15.69
N GLU A 65 -6.37 -35.82 14.75
CA GLU A 65 -5.19 -36.70 14.79
C GLU A 65 -3.91 -35.88 14.65
N LEU A 66 -3.83 -35.01 13.64
CA LEU A 66 -2.66 -34.15 13.43
C LEU A 66 -2.40 -33.22 14.62
N ALA A 67 -3.44 -32.60 15.17
CA ALA A 67 -3.30 -31.74 16.34
C ALA A 67 -2.93 -32.54 17.60
N SER A 68 -3.43 -33.77 17.76
CA SER A 68 -3.08 -34.62 18.89
C SER A 68 -1.61 -35.07 18.87
N ASP A 69 -1.00 -35.17 17.68
CA ASP A 69 0.45 -35.39 17.48
C ASP A 69 1.31 -34.15 17.83
N GLY A 70 0.69 -33.03 18.19
CA GLY A 70 1.39 -31.78 18.50
C GLY A 70 1.81 -30.98 17.26
N LYS A 71 1.28 -31.31 16.07
CA LYS A 71 1.57 -30.59 14.82
C LYS A 71 0.80 -29.26 14.78
N ASP A 72 1.41 -28.24 14.18
CA ASP A 72 0.70 -27.02 13.81
C ASP A 72 -0.14 -27.31 12.56
N ILE A 73 -1.41 -26.95 12.58
CA ILE A 73 -2.35 -27.28 11.48
C ILE A 73 -3.11 -26.05 11.00
N ILE A 74 -3.47 -26.05 9.72
CA ILE A 74 -4.37 -25.06 9.13
C ILE A 74 -5.53 -25.76 8.43
N VAL A 75 -6.75 -25.44 8.87
CA VAL A 75 -7.99 -26.00 8.33
C VAL A 75 -8.59 -25.04 7.32
N VAL A 76 -8.74 -25.51 6.08
CA VAL A 76 -9.23 -24.72 4.94
C VAL A 76 -10.41 -25.43 4.31
N THR A 77 -11.57 -25.24 4.92
CA THR A 77 -12.84 -25.82 4.46
C THR A 77 -13.91 -24.74 4.28
N PRO A 78 -14.96 -25.01 3.46
CA PRO A 78 -16.04 -24.06 3.23
C PRO A 78 -16.72 -23.58 4.52
N THR A 79 -17.48 -22.49 4.43
CA THR A 79 -18.33 -22.03 5.54
C THR A 79 -19.33 -23.12 5.94
N ALA A 80 -19.72 -23.13 7.22
CA ALA A 80 -20.63 -24.11 7.81
C ALA A 80 -20.17 -25.60 7.73
N SER A 81 -18.89 -25.86 7.46
CA SER A 81 -18.33 -27.23 7.47
C SER A 81 -17.97 -27.77 8.86
N GLY A 82 -18.09 -26.94 9.91
CA GLY A 82 -17.76 -27.33 11.28
C GLY A 82 -16.29 -27.12 11.67
N LYS A 83 -15.61 -26.11 11.10
CA LYS A 83 -14.22 -25.72 11.42
C LYS A 83 -13.95 -25.53 12.92
N THR A 84 -14.94 -25.01 13.64
CA THR A 84 -14.85 -24.79 15.09
C THR A 84 -14.50 -26.05 15.86
N LEU A 85 -15.02 -27.20 15.44
CA LEU A 85 -14.73 -28.47 16.11
C LEU A 85 -13.29 -28.93 15.87
N CYS A 86 -12.67 -28.56 14.75
CA CYS A 86 -11.30 -28.95 14.40
C CYS A 86 -10.25 -28.40 15.38
N TYR A 87 -10.48 -27.25 16.01
CA TYR A 87 -9.61 -26.75 17.08
C TYR A 87 -10.14 -27.04 18.48
N ASN A 88 -11.46 -26.97 18.72
CA ASN A 88 -12.00 -27.23 20.06
C ASN A 88 -11.77 -28.67 20.51
N LEU A 89 -12.00 -29.65 19.64
CA LEU A 89 -11.89 -31.06 20.01
C LEU A 89 -10.48 -31.45 20.49
N PRO A 90 -9.39 -31.20 19.74
CA PRO A 90 -8.04 -31.55 20.21
C PRO A 90 -7.60 -30.75 21.44
N ILE A 91 -7.97 -29.46 21.53
CA ILE A 91 -7.60 -28.61 22.67
C ILE A 91 -8.26 -29.10 23.97
N LEU A 92 -9.59 -29.29 23.94
CA LEU A 92 -10.32 -29.81 25.11
C LEU A 92 -9.81 -31.20 25.50
N ASN A 93 -9.50 -32.06 24.52
CA ASN A 93 -8.98 -33.40 24.79
C ASN A 93 -7.62 -33.39 25.51
N GLN A 94 -6.76 -32.42 25.21
CA GLN A 94 -5.49 -32.24 25.90
C GLN A 94 -5.65 -31.57 27.28
N MET A 95 -6.55 -30.59 27.40
CA MET A 95 -6.87 -29.95 28.69
C MET A 95 -7.47 -30.93 29.72
N ILE A 96 -8.20 -31.95 29.27
CA ILE A 96 -8.67 -33.05 30.14
C ILE A 96 -7.50 -33.82 30.73
N LYS A 97 -6.42 -34.04 29.95
CA LYS A 97 -5.23 -34.77 30.37
C LYS A 97 -4.32 -33.92 31.26
N ASN A 98 -4.21 -32.64 30.98
CA ASN A 98 -3.44 -31.69 31.76
C ASN A 98 -4.22 -30.39 31.99
N LYS A 99 -4.66 -30.19 33.24
CA LYS A 99 -5.50 -29.07 33.66
C LYS A 99 -4.75 -27.74 33.85
N GLU A 100 -3.42 -27.76 33.76
CA GLU A 100 -2.59 -26.54 33.83
C GLU A 100 -2.47 -25.85 32.46
N LEU A 101 -2.93 -26.51 31.39
CA LEU A 101 -2.86 -25.97 30.04
C LEU A 101 -3.91 -24.88 29.85
N SER A 102 -3.50 -23.80 29.17
CA SER A 102 -4.38 -22.74 28.71
C SER A 102 -4.31 -22.57 27.19
N ALA A 103 -5.34 -21.94 26.62
CA ALA A 103 -5.44 -21.64 25.21
C ALA A 103 -5.84 -20.19 24.96
N LEU A 104 -5.23 -19.58 23.94
CA LEU A 104 -5.55 -18.24 23.47
C LEU A 104 -6.22 -18.33 22.09
N TYR A 105 -7.44 -17.84 21.98
CA TYR A 105 -8.20 -17.82 20.73
C TYR A 105 -8.25 -16.39 20.21
N VAL A 106 -7.74 -16.18 18.99
CA VAL A 106 -7.66 -14.85 18.37
C VAL A 106 -8.59 -14.80 17.16
N PHE A 107 -9.60 -13.92 17.24
CA PHE A 107 -10.57 -13.68 16.18
C PHE A 107 -10.42 -12.24 15.63
N PRO A 108 -10.60 -12.02 14.31
CA PRO A 108 -10.46 -10.69 13.72
C PRO A 108 -11.60 -9.73 14.07
N ILE A 109 -12.77 -10.26 14.42
CA ILE A 109 -14.00 -9.48 14.62
C ILE A 109 -14.68 -9.89 15.93
N LYS A 110 -15.07 -8.92 16.75
CA LYS A 110 -15.72 -9.14 18.06
C LYS A 110 -17.02 -9.95 18.00
N ALA A 111 -17.80 -9.83 16.92
CA ALA A 111 -19.04 -10.58 16.77
C ALA A 111 -18.80 -12.10 16.77
N LEU A 112 -17.69 -12.55 16.16
CA LEU A 112 -17.27 -13.96 16.18
C LEU A 112 -16.95 -14.45 17.59
N GLU A 113 -16.34 -13.60 18.43
CA GLU A 113 -15.88 -13.99 19.76
C GLU A 113 -17.04 -14.51 20.63
N GLN A 114 -18.22 -13.89 20.55
CA GLN A 114 -19.39 -14.27 21.33
C GLN A 114 -20.01 -15.60 20.86
N ASP A 115 -20.19 -15.78 19.55
CA ASP A 115 -20.75 -17.00 18.99
C ASP A 115 -19.84 -18.21 19.25
N GLN A 116 -18.53 -17.99 19.15
CA GLN A 116 -17.53 -19.02 19.43
C GLN A 116 -17.46 -19.37 20.91
N LYS A 117 -17.59 -18.36 21.80
CA LYS A 117 -17.71 -18.59 23.25
C LYS A 117 -18.93 -19.46 23.57
N ASN A 118 -20.11 -19.12 23.04
CA ASN A 118 -21.34 -19.87 23.30
C ASN A 118 -21.23 -21.33 22.82
N THR A 119 -20.69 -21.53 21.62
CA THR A 119 -20.47 -22.87 21.04
C THR A 119 -19.53 -23.72 21.91
N LEU A 120 -18.44 -23.12 22.39
CA LEU A 120 -17.47 -23.75 23.27
C LEU A 120 -18.09 -24.10 24.64
N GLU A 121 -18.79 -23.15 25.27
CA GLU A 121 -19.43 -23.36 26.58
C GLU A 121 -20.49 -24.46 26.53
N ASN A 122 -21.27 -24.53 25.45
CA ASN A 122 -22.25 -25.60 25.24
C ASN A 122 -21.57 -26.98 25.16
N LEU A 123 -20.46 -27.10 24.43
CA LEU A 123 -19.70 -28.35 24.32
C LEU A 123 -19.05 -28.74 25.66
N VAL A 124 -18.46 -27.76 26.36
CA VAL A 124 -17.88 -27.93 27.71
C VAL A 124 -18.94 -28.42 28.69
N PHE A 125 -20.13 -27.82 28.68
CA PHE A 125 -21.26 -28.21 29.52
C PHE A 125 -21.77 -29.62 29.18
N ALA A 126 -22.02 -29.91 27.90
CA ALA A 126 -22.49 -31.23 27.46
C ALA A 126 -21.51 -32.36 27.82
N SER A 127 -20.22 -32.05 27.80
CA SER A 127 -19.11 -32.96 28.13
C SER A 127 -18.83 -33.08 29.64
N GLY A 128 -19.54 -32.33 30.50
CA GLY A 128 -19.36 -32.36 31.95
C GLY A 128 -18.07 -31.69 32.45
N LEU A 129 -17.55 -30.71 31.69
CA LEU A 129 -16.24 -30.09 31.93
C LEU A 129 -16.32 -28.69 32.56
N SER A 130 -17.54 -28.17 32.81
CA SER A 130 -17.77 -26.80 33.32
C SER A 130 -17.10 -26.48 34.65
N ASN A 131 -16.79 -27.48 35.47
CA ASN A 131 -16.11 -27.27 36.75
C ASN A 131 -14.60 -26.99 36.60
N PHE A 132 -14.03 -27.20 35.40
CA PHE A 132 -12.58 -27.06 35.19
C PHE A 132 -12.20 -26.22 33.97
N ILE A 133 -13.04 -26.13 32.93
CA ILE A 133 -12.78 -25.28 31.77
C ILE A 133 -13.74 -24.10 31.79
N ARG A 134 -13.19 -22.91 31.95
CA ARG A 134 -13.86 -21.64 31.76
C ARG A 134 -13.31 -20.97 30.50
N ALA A 135 -14.20 -20.30 29.77
CA ALA A 135 -13.85 -19.47 28.64
C ALA A 135 -14.32 -18.03 28.89
N GLU A 136 -13.44 -17.05 28.72
CA GLU A 136 -13.85 -15.63 28.79
C GLU A 136 -13.32 -14.82 27.62
N ILE A 137 -14.16 -13.89 27.17
CA ILE A 137 -13.80 -12.87 26.19
C ILE A 137 -13.04 -11.77 26.92
N TYR A 138 -11.89 -11.40 26.36
CA TYR A 138 -11.08 -10.26 26.77
C TYR A 138 -10.82 -9.38 25.55
N ASP A 139 -11.69 -8.39 25.37
CA ASP A 139 -11.71 -7.54 24.20
C ASP A 139 -11.87 -6.05 24.57
N GLY A 140 -12.05 -5.19 23.56
CA GLY A 140 -12.26 -3.75 23.75
C GLY A 140 -13.54 -3.41 24.54
N ASP A 141 -14.58 -4.25 24.43
CA ASP A 141 -15.90 -4.03 25.04
C ASP A 141 -16.03 -4.67 26.42
N THR A 142 -15.05 -5.47 26.85
CA THR A 142 -15.01 -6.10 28.17
C THR A 142 -14.96 -5.04 29.28
N PRO A 143 -15.97 -4.98 30.19
CA PRO A 143 -16.01 -3.97 31.26
C PRO A 143 -14.81 -4.05 32.21
N GLN A 144 -14.37 -2.91 32.74
CA GLN A 144 -13.19 -2.82 33.61
C GLN A 144 -13.25 -3.76 34.82
N ALA A 145 -14.41 -3.88 35.47
CA ALA A 145 -14.62 -4.80 36.59
C ALA A 145 -14.42 -6.27 36.17
N LYS A 146 -14.86 -6.65 34.96
CA LYS A 146 -14.67 -7.99 34.40
C LYS A 146 -13.21 -8.24 34.03
N ARG A 147 -12.51 -7.24 33.45
CA ARG A 147 -11.07 -7.32 33.18
C ARG A 147 -10.25 -7.61 34.44
N SER A 148 -10.54 -6.90 35.53
CA SER A 148 -9.86 -7.13 36.82
C SER A 148 -10.09 -8.55 37.36
N LYS A 149 -11.30 -9.09 37.21
CA LYS A 149 -11.62 -10.47 37.60
C LYS A 149 -10.85 -11.50 36.76
N ILE A 150 -10.83 -11.33 35.44
CA ILE A 150 -10.09 -12.20 34.52
C ILE A 150 -8.60 -12.18 34.84
N LEU A 151 -7.99 -11.01 35.09
CA LEU A 151 -6.57 -10.93 35.44
C LEU A 151 -6.25 -11.57 36.79
N ALA A 152 -7.12 -11.42 37.79
CA ALA A 152 -6.93 -12.03 39.11
C ALA A 152 -7.02 -13.56 39.06
N HIS A 153 -7.99 -14.08 38.29
CA HIS A 153 -8.30 -15.50 38.13
C HIS A 153 -8.49 -15.85 36.64
N PRO A 154 -7.39 -15.95 35.87
CA PRO A 154 -7.49 -16.22 34.44
C PRO A 154 -8.27 -17.48 34.13
N PRO A 155 -9.09 -17.48 33.06
CA PRO A 155 -9.75 -18.68 32.57
C PRO A 155 -8.72 -19.58 31.85
N GLU A 156 -9.10 -20.83 31.66
CA GLU A 156 -8.30 -21.80 30.91
C GLU A 156 -8.30 -21.46 29.41
N ILE A 157 -9.38 -20.83 28.92
CA ILE A 157 -9.46 -20.33 27.53
C ILE A 157 -9.75 -18.82 27.55
N VAL A 158 -8.86 -18.04 26.93
CA VAL A 158 -9.05 -16.60 26.69
C VAL A 158 -9.38 -16.40 25.21
N ILE A 159 -10.52 -15.77 24.95
CA ILE A 159 -10.95 -15.37 23.60
C ILE A 159 -10.66 -13.87 23.45
N THR A 160 -9.97 -13.46 22.39
CA THR A 160 -9.56 -12.08 22.17
C THR A 160 -9.47 -11.74 20.67
N ASN A 161 -9.03 -10.53 20.37
CA ASN A 161 -8.71 -10.06 19.03
C ASN A 161 -7.26 -9.54 18.96
N PRO A 162 -6.70 -9.36 17.74
CA PRO A 162 -5.35 -8.86 17.59
C PRO A 162 -5.10 -7.49 18.22
N ASP A 163 -6.10 -6.60 18.23
CA ASP A 163 -6.00 -5.27 18.85
C ASP A 163 -5.72 -5.39 20.36
N MET A 164 -6.45 -6.28 21.05
CA MET A 164 -6.31 -6.48 22.49
C MET A 164 -5.12 -7.36 22.86
N LEU A 165 -4.74 -8.29 21.98
CA LEU A 165 -3.46 -8.98 22.07
C LEU A 165 -2.31 -7.95 22.06
N HIS A 166 -2.29 -7.06 21.07
CA HIS A 166 -1.29 -6.00 20.92
C HIS A 166 -1.25 -5.03 22.11
N ARG A 167 -2.40 -4.44 22.46
CA ARG A 167 -2.48 -3.32 23.42
C ARG A 167 -2.45 -3.76 24.87
N SER A 168 -3.05 -4.90 25.19
CA SER A 168 -3.34 -5.30 26.58
C SER A 168 -2.60 -6.55 27.02
N ILE A 169 -2.57 -7.61 26.23
CA ILE A 169 -1.95 -8.88 26.66
C ILE A 169 -0.43 -8.76 26.58
N LEU A 170 0.12 -8.40 25.43
CA LEU A 170 1.58 -8.29 25.25
C LEU A 170 2.16 -7.09 26.02
N GLY A 171 1.58 -5.90 25.82
CA GLY A 171 2.04 -4.67 26.49
C GLY A 171 1.91 -4.67 28.02
N TYR A 172 1.18 -5.63 28.61
CA TYR A 172 1.10 -5.84 30.06
C TYR A 172 1.27 -7.31 30.44
N HIS A 173 2.13 -8.04 29.72
CA HIS A 173 2.34 -9.48 29.93
C HIS A 173 2.64 -9.89 31.39
N PRO A 174 3.29 -9.08 32.27
CA PRO A 174 3.47 -9.47 33.67
C PRO A 174 2.15 -9.67 34.43
N LYS A 175 1.08 -8.94 34.06
CA LYS A 175 -0.26 -9.15 34.64
C LYS A 175 -0.91 -10.45 34.16
N TRP A 176 -0.43 -10.99 33.05
CA TRP A 176 -0.91 -12.23 32.43
C TRP A 176 -0.02 -13.43 32.75
N GLU A 177 1.00 -13.29 33.60
CA GLU A 177 1.98 -14.33 33.91
C GLU A 177 1.33 -15.69 34.24
N LYS A 178 0.29 -15.69 35.10
CA LYS A 178 -0.44 -16.92 35.47
C LYS A 178 -1.01 -17.66 34.26
N PHE A 179 -1.57 -16.92 33.30
CA PHE A 179 -2.15 -17.48 32.08
C PHE A 179 -1.06 -17.90 31.08
N LEU A 180 -0.05 -17.04 30.89
CA LEU A 180 1.01 -17.23 29.90
C LEU A 180 1.94 -18.40 30.25
N LYS A 181 2.16 -18.70 31.53
CA LYS A 181 2.93 -19.90 31.95
C LYS A 181 2.24 -21.22 31.59
N GLY A 182 0.91 -21.23 31.51
CA GLY A 182 0.13 -22.42 31.09
C GLY A 182 -0.14 -22.47 29.58
N LEU A 183 0.22 -21.42 28.82
CA LEU A 183 -0.24 -21.25 27.45
C LEU A 183 0.38 -22.30 26.53
N LYS A 184 -0.47 -23.17 25.99
CA LYS A 184 -0.07 -24.25 25.08
C LYS A 184 -0.62 -24.09 23.68
N PHE A 185 -1.84 -23.58 23.55
CA PHE A 185 -2.53 -23.51 22.27
C PHE A 185 -2.79 -22.07 21.86
N LEU A 186 -2.50 -21.77 20.59
CA LEU A 186 -2.90 -20.54 19.92
C LEU A 186 -3.85 -20.91 18.77
N VAL A 187 -5.09 -20.44 18.86
CA VAL A 187 -6.05 -20.54 17.75
C VAL A 187 -6.05 -19.24 16.96
N LEU A 188 -5.80 -19.35 15.66
CA LEU A 188 -5.90 -18.24 14.71
C LEU A 188 -7.05 -18.52 13.75
N ASP A 189 -8.23 -17.99 14.04
CA ASP A 189 -9.37 -18.17 13.16
C ASP A 189 -9.42 -17.09 12.07
N GLU A 190 -10.12 -17.39 10.98
CA GLU A 190 -10.31 -16.51 9.83
C GLU A 190 -8.97 -15.94 9.29
N LEU A 191 -7.95 -16.78 9.18
CA LEU A 191 -6.55 -16.38 8.91
C LEU A 191 -6.38 -15.47 7.69
N HIS A 192 -7.16 -15.68 6.62
CA HIS A 192 -7.15 -14.84 5.40
C HIS A 192 -7.53 -13.37 5.62
N THR A 193 -8.09 -13.02 6.79
CA THR A 193 -8.32 -11.62 7.17
C THR A 193 -7.03 -10.91 7.58
N TYR A 194 -6.01 -11.64 8.05
CA TYR A 194 -4.70 -11.11 8.42
C TYR A 194 -3.82 -10.91 7.19
N ARG A 195 -4.18 -9.94 6.35
CA ARG A 195 -3.51 -9.61 5.08
C ARG A 195 -3.22 -8.13 4.91
N GLY A 196 -2.43 -7.77 3.91
CA GLY A 196 -2.03 -6.39 3.62
C GLY A 196 -1.34 -5.74 4.82
N VAL A 197 -1.62 -4.46 5.06
CA VAL A 197 -1.13 -3.71 6.24
C VAL A 197 -1.43 -4.44 7.54
N PHE A 198 -2.69 -4.83 7.75
CA PHE A 198 -3.12 -5.48 8.98
C PHE A 198 -2.36 -6.79 9.22
N GLY A 199 -2.24 -7.63 8.18
CA GLY A 199 -1.44 -8.86 8.22
C GLY A 199 0.03 -8.60 8.56
N SER A 200 0.65 -7.60 7.95
CA SER A 200 2.04 -7.20 8.26
C SER A 200 2.23 -6.78 9.72
N HIS A 201 1.24 -6.12 10.34
CA HIS A 201 1.23 -5.88 11.79
C HIS A 201 1.07 -7.18 12.59
N ILE A 202 0.17 -8.08 12.17
CA ILE A 202 -0.07 -9.36 12.86
C ILE A 202 1.21 -10.20 12.92
N VAL A 203 2.02 -10.23 11.85
CA VAL A 203 3.35 -10.87 11.87
C VAL A 203 4.16 -10.40 13.09
N GLN A 204 4.25 -9.09 13.30
CA GLN A 204 5.06 -8.53 14.39
C GLN A 204 4.43 -8.76 15.77
N VAL A 205 3.10 -8.72 15.86
CA VAL A 205 2.36 -9.06 17.09
C VAL A 205 2.61 -10.52 17.48
N LEU A 206 2.59 -11.45 16.52
CA LEU A 206 2.86 -12.86 16.76
C LEU A 206 4.33 -13.11 17.13
N ARG A 207 5.30 -12.45 16.48
CA ARG A 207 6.71 -12.48 16.88
C ARG A 207 6.89 -12.07 18.34
N ARG A 208 6.26 -10.97 18.76
CA ARG A 208 6.27 -10.51 20.16
C ARG A 208 5.60 -11.51 21.11
N LEU A 209 4.48 -12.11 20.71
CA LEU A 209 3.85 -13.18 21.48
C LEU A 209 4.80 -14.36 21.68
N PHE A 210 5.49 -14.82 20.63
CA PHE A 210 6.42 -15.95 20.73
C PHE A 210 7.60 -15.63 21.64
N ARG A 211 8.18 -14.43 21.55
CA ARG A 211 9.21 -13.95 22.48
C ARG A 211 8.75 -13.99 23.94
N ILE A 212 7.53 -13.52 24.19
CA ILE A 212 6.95 -13.53 25.54
C ILE A 212 6.66 -14.97 26.02
N CYS A 213 6.18 -15.84 25.14
CA CYS A 213 5.94 -17.25 25.48
C CYS A 213 7.25 -17.96 25.85
N GLU A 214 8.33 -17.71 25.10
CA GLU A 214 9.67 -18.24 25.41
C GLU A 214 10.19 -17.71 26.75
N HIS A 215 9.98 -16.42 27.05
CA HIS A 215 10.31 -15.84 28.36
C HIS A 215 9.61 -16.55 29.52
N TYR A 216 8.36 -16.97 29.33
CA TYR A 216 7.60 -17.76 30.31
C TYR A 216 7.86 -19.28 30.22
N GLY A 217 8.76 -19.74 29.35
CA GLY A 217 9.13 -21.15 29.22
C GLY A 217 8.09 -22.01 28.50
N THR A 218 7.23 -21.40 27.67
CA THR A 218 6.13 -22.10 27.00
C THR A 218 6.36 -22.29 25.51
N LYS A 219 5.96 -23.45 24.99
CA LYS A 219 6.03 -23.80 23.57
C LYS A 219 4.64 -24.00 22.98
N LEU A 220 4.21 -23.01 22.20
CA LEU A 220 2.91 -23.00 21.54
C LEU A 220 2.80 -24.06 20.44
N GLN A 221 1.60 -24.63 20.36
CA GLN A 221 1.04 -25.28 19.18
C GLN A 221 -0.02 -24.37 18.57
N ILE A 222 0.00 -24.22 17.25
CA ILE A 222 -0.89 -23.31 16.53
C ILE A 222 -1.92 -24.12 15.75
N ILE A 223 -3.20 -23.81 15.96
CA ILE A 223 -4.30 -24.38 15.18
C ILE A 223 -5.00 -23.22 14.47
N ALA A 224 -4.77 -23.11 13.17
CA ALA A 224 -5.33 -22.05 12.34
C ALA A 224 -6.56 -22.56 11.58
N ALA A 225 -7.50 -21.66 11.31
CA ALA A 225 -8.63 -21.89 10.43
C ALA A 225 -8.77 -20.73 9.45
N SER A 226 -9.16 -21.02 8.21
CA SER A 226 -9.36 -20.01 7.17
C SER A 226 -10.49 -20.40 6.23
N ALA A 227 -11.03 -19.42 5.51
CA ALA A 227 -11.74 -19.68 4.25
C ALA A 227 -10.76 -20.14 3.17
N THR A 228 -11.32 -20.67 2.08
CA THR A 228 -10.57 -21.12 0.92
C THR A 228 -9.89 -19.93 0.25
N ILE A 229 -8.56 -19.96 0.20
CA ILE A 229 -7.67 -19.00 -0.47
C ILE A 229 -6.63 -19.80 -1.28
N ALA A 230 -5.93 -19.18 -2.24
CA ALA A 230 -4.94 -19.90 -3.05
C ALA A 230 -3.72 -20.36 -2.24
N ASN A 231 -3.28 -19.58 -1.25
CA ASN A 231 -2.01 -19.77 -0.56
C ASN A 231 -2.10 -19.87 0.98
N PRO A 232 -2.98 -20.73 1.55
CA PRO A 232 -3.24 -20.75 2.99
C PRO A 232 -2.02 -21.18 3.83
N GLY A 233 -1.28 -22.20 3.37
CA GLY A 233 -0.07 -22.66 4.05
C GLY A 233 1.06 -21.64 3.99
N GLU A 234 1.19 -20.92 2.88
CA GLU A 234 2.15 -19.83 2.73
C GLU A 234 1.81 -18.67 3.66
N LEU A 235 0.54 -18.23 3.70
CA LEU A 235 0.09 -17.16 4.59
C LEU A 235 0.36 -17.52 6.06
N ALA A 236 0.03 -18.74 6.49
CA ALA A 236 0.29 -19.20 7.85
C ALA A 236 1.79 -19.18 8.18
N ARG A 237 2.64 -19.59 7.23
CA ARG A 237 4.10 -19.53 7.37
C ARG A 237 4.60 -18.08 7.44
N LEU A 238 4.11 -17.19 6.59
CA LEU A 238 4.51 -15.77 6.60
C LEU A 238 4.11 -15.08 7.91
N LEU A 239 2.91 -15.37 8.44
CA LEU A 239 2.40 -14.79 9.69
C LEU A 239 3.16 -15.27 10.93
N THR A 240 3.62 -16.52 10.95
CA THR A 240 4.12 -17.16 12.18
C THR A 240 5.58 -17.61 12.11
N SER A 241 6.19 -17.60 10.92
CA SER A 241 7.48 -18.23 10.62
C SER A 241 7.53 -19.74 10.94
N ARG A 242 6.38 -20.44 10.91
CA ARG A 242 6.27 -21.88 11.22
C ARG A 242 5.67 -22.67 10.06
N ASN A 243 5.95 -23.97 10.03
CA ASN A 243 5.38 -24.89 9.04
C ASN A 243 4.05 -25.45 9.54
N PHE A 244 3.08 -25.59 8.62
CA PHE A 244 1.74 -26.07 8.93
C PHE A 244 1.39 -27.30 8.10
N HIS A 245 0.64 -28.22 8.69
CA HIS A 245 -0.06 -29.26 7.95
C HIS A 245 -1.41 -28.72 7.47
N LEU A 246 -1.65 -28.83 6.16
CA LEU A 246 -2.86 -28.34 5.53
C LEU A 246 -3.97 -29.40 5.54
N VAL A 247 -5.11 -29.09 6.16
CA VAL A 247 -6.33 -29.88 6.13
C VAL A 247 -7.34 -29.19 5.20
N GLN A 248 -7.40 -29.64 3.95
CA GLN A 248 -8.18 -28.97 2.89
C GLN A 248 -9.35 -29.79 2.35
N LYS A 249 -9.27 -31.13 2.37
CA LYS A 249 -10.40 -31.98 1.96
C LYS A 249 -11.55 -31.71 2.93
N SER A 250 -12.76 -31.44 2.43
CA SER A 250 -13.94 -31.24 3.28
C SER A 250 -14.89 -32.42 3.14
N GLY A 251 -15.18 -33.07 4.26
CA GLY A 251 -16.20 -34.12 4.37
C GLY A 251 -17.60 -33.61 4.71
N ALA A 252 -17.80 -32.30 4.82
CA ALA A 252 -19.11 -31.74 5.11
C ALA A 252 -20.05 -31.82 3.89
N PRO A 253 -21.35 -32.09 4.07
CA PRO A 253 -22.31 -32.09 2.98
C PRO A 253 -22.56 -30.67 2.46
N SER A 254 -22.94 -30.56 1.19
CA SER A 254 -23.41 -29.31 0.59
C SER A 254 -24.56 -29.58 -0.37
N ALA A 255 -25.68 -28.87 -0.25
CA ALA A 255 -26.75 -28.94 -1.23
C ALA A 255 -26.36 -28.31 -2.58
N GLY A 256 -27.15 -28.56 -3.63
CA GLY A 256 -26.98 -27.91 -4.92
C GLY A 256 -27.17 -26.40 -4.82
N ARG A 257 -26.45 -25.64 -5.66
CA ARG A 257 -26.58 -24.18 -5.68
C ARG A 257 -26.81 -23.69 -7.09
N HIS A 258 -27.82 -22.87 -7.26
CA HIS A 258 -28.05 -22.12 -8.49
C HIS A 258 -27.31 -20.79 -8.39
N PHE A 259 -26.60 -20.42 -9.45
CA PHE A 259 -25.91 -19.14 -9.55
C PHE A 259 -26.38 -18.41 -10.81
N ILE A 260 -26.87 -17.18 -10.64
CA ILE A 260 -27.36 -16.31 -11.70
C ILE A 260 -26.53 -15.03 -11.77
N PHE A 261 -26.19 -14.59 -12.98
CA PHE A 261 -25.59 -13.28 -13.26
C PHE A 261 -26.64 -12.40 -13.96
N ILE A 262 -26.80 -11.16 -13.47
CA ILE A 262 -27.73 -10.18 -14.03
C ILE A 262 -27.01 -8.86 -14.30
N SER A 263 -27.22 -8.30 -15.48
CA SER A 263 -26.78 -6.94 -15.87
C SER A 263 -27.85 -6.34 -16.78
N SER A 264 -28.16 -5.04 -16.65
CA SER A 264 -29.15 -4.36 -17.48
C SER A 264 -28.65 -2.97 -17.83
N ASP A 265 -28.92 -2.56 -19.07
CA ASP A 265 -28.61 -1.22 -19.56
C ASP A 265 -29.79 -0.24 -19.36
N GLU A 266 -31.02 -0.76 -19.16
CA GLU A 266 -32.22 0.06 -19.00
C GLU A 266 -32.50 0.44 -17.54
N LEU A 267 -32.31 -0.50 -16.61
CA LEU A 267 -32.61 -0.31 -15.20
C LEU A 267 -31.34 -0.25 -14.37
N SER A 268 -31.35 0.61 -13.35
CA SER A 268 -30.23 0.66 -12.40
C SER A 268 -30.08 -0.69 -11.68
N ASN A 269 -28.83 -1.08 -11.43
CA ASN A 269 -28.48 -2.29 -10.69
C ASN A 269 -29.16 -2.36 -9.30
N TYR A 270 -29.42 -1.21 -8.66
CA TYR A 270 -30.11 -1.15 -7.37
C TYR A 270 -31.61 -1.39 -7.50
N THR A 271 -32.25 -0.87 -8.56
CA THR A 271 -33.68 -1.12 -8.85
C THR A 271 -33.92 -2.61 -9.11
N ILE A 272 -33.09 -3.24 -9.95
CA ILE A 272 -33.16 -4.68 -10.22
C ILE A 272 -33.02 -5.50 -8.93
N SER A 273 -32.05 -5.12 -8.09
CA SER A 273 -31.83 -5.78 -6.80
C SER A 273 -33.05 -5.69 -5.88
N ALA A 274 -33.71 -4.51 -5.82
CA ALA A 274 -34.94 -4.34 -5.06
C ALA A 274 -36.10 -5.18 -5.61
N ILE A 275 -36.26 -5.27 -6.94
CA ILE A 275 -37.28 -6.11 -7.60
C ILE A 275 -37.07 -7.58 -7.27
N LEU A 276 -35.83 -8.08 -7.41
CA LEU A 276 -35.47 -9.47 -7.12
C LEU A 276 -35.68 -9.81 -5.65
N PHE A 277 -35.22 -8.94 -4.75
CA PHE A 277 -35.39 -9.12 -3.30
C PHE A 277 -36.87 -9.18 -2.92
N ARG A 278 -37.68 -8.22 -3.41
CA ARG A 278 -39.13 -8.19 -3.18
C ARG A 278 -39.79 -9.48 -3.67
N LYS A 279 -39.53 -9.90 -4.92
CA LYS A 279 -40.12 -11.12 -5.49
C LYS A 279 -39.76 -12.37 -4.66
N ALA A 280 -38.50 -12.50 -4.24
CA ALA A 280 -38.07 -13.63 -3.42
C ALA A 280 -38.79 -13.67 -2.06
N VAL A 281 -38.84 -12.54 -1.35
CA VAL A 281 -39.52 -12.42 -0.04
C VAL A 281 -41.03 -12.64 -0.17
N GLN A 282 -41.69 -12.12 -1.22
CA GLN A 282 -43.13 -12.36 -1.47
C GLN A 282 -43.45 -13.84 -1.68
N MET A 283 -42.51 -14.63 -2.21
CA MET A 283 -42.65 -16.09 -2.36
C MET A 283 -42.39 -16.87 -1.06
N GLY A 284 -42.11 -16.16 0.04
CA GLY A 284 -41.76 -16.74 1.33
C GLY A 284 -40.36 -17.33 1.39
N LEU A 285 -39.45 -16.92 0.48
CA LEU A 285 -38.06 -17.36 0.50
C LEU A 285 -37.25 -16.45 1.42
N LYS A 286 -36.51 -17.03 2.36
CA LYS A 286 -35.63 -16.26 3.25
C LYS A 286 -34.47 -15.70 2.43
N THR A 287 -34.38 -14.38 2.37
CA THR A 287 -33.53 -13.69 1.39
C THR A 287 -32.56 -12.72 2.07
N ILE A 288 -31.29 -12.75 1.66
CA ILE A 288 -30.29 -11.74 2.03
C ILE A 288 -29.84 -10.97 0.79
N ALA A 289 -29.71 -9.65 0.91
CA ALA A 289 -29.08 -8.81 -0.12
C ALA A 289 -27.85 -8.10 0.46
N PHE A 290 -26.67 -8.36 -0.12
CA PHE A 290 -25.43 -7.69 0.24
C PHE A 290 -25.17 -6.49 -0.66
N THR A 291 -24.90 -5.33 -0.05
CA THR A 291 -24.54 -4.08 -0.74
C THR A 291 -23.14 -3.61 -0.31
N LYS A 292 -22.48 -2.80 -1.15
CA LYS A 292 -21.16 -2.22 -0.83
C LYS A 292 -21.23 -1.05 0.15
N ALA A 293 -22.37 -0.34 0.22
CA ALA A 293 -22.48 0.91 0.94
C ALA A 293 -23.75 0.97 1.82
N ARG A 294 -23.60 1.51 3.03
CA ARG A 294 -24.69 1.70 4.00
C ARG A 294 -25.84 2.52 3.41
N LYS A 295 -25.55 3.54 2.59
CA LYS A 295 -26.59 4.37 1.92
C LYS A 295 -27.47 3.51 1.02
N ILE A 296 -26.84 2.65 0.21
CA ILE A 296 -27.56 1.75 -0.70
C ILE A 296 -28.36 0.70 0.07
N THR A 297 -27.85 0.20 1.19
CA THR A 297 -28.59 -0.70 2.10
C THR A 297 -29.95 -0.10 2.48
N GLU A 298 -29.93 1.12 2.99
CA GLU A 298 -31.12 1.84 3.46
C GLU A 298 -32.05 2.22 2.29
N LEU A 299 -31.50 2.59 1.13
CA LEU A 299 -32.28 2.91 -0.07
C LEU A 299 -33.03 1.70 -0.63
N ILE A 300 -32.36 0.55 -0.76
CA ILE A 300 -33.02 -0.68 -1.22
C ILE A 300 -34.12 -1.09 -0.24
N TYR A 301 -33.85 -1.02 1.07
CA TYR A 301 -34.87 -1.29 2.10
C TYR A 301 -36.08 -0.38 1.91
N THR A 302 -35.84 0.93 1.76
CA THR A 302 -36.89 1.93 1.57
C THR A 302 -37.72 1.66 0.32
N TRP A 303 -37.10 1.37 -0.82
CA TRP A 303 -37.82 1.08 -2.07
C TRP A 303 -38.66 -0.20 -1.99
N VAL A 304 -38.16 -1.24 -1.33
CA VAL A 304 -38.93 -2.47 -1.11
C VAL A 304 -40.10 -2.19 -0.16
N ALA A 305 -39.86 -1.50 0.97
CA ALA A 305 -40.88 -1.14 1.95
C ALA A 305 -41.97 -0.20 1.41
N GLN A 306 -41.64 0.65 0.43
CA GLN A 306 -42.60 1.51 -0.27
C GLN A 306 -43.40 0.75 -1.32
N SER A 307 -42.74 -0.10 -2.12
CA SER A 307 -43.40 -0.84 -3.20
C SER A 307 -44.18 -2.09 -2.75
N ALA A 308 -43.91 -2.59 -1.53
CA ALA A 308 -44.61 -3.69 -0.89
C ALA A 308 -44.79 -3.42 0.62
N PRO A 309 -45.74 -2.54 1.01
CA PRO A 309 -45.96 -2.17 2.41
C PRO A 309 -46.26 -3.36 3.34
N GLU A 310 -46.84 -4.43 2.81
CA GLU A 310 -47.14 -5.68 3.53
C GLU A 310 -45.91 -6.46 3.99
N LEU A 311 -44.72 -6.13 3.47
CA LEU A 311 -43.46 -6.78 3.82
C LEU A 311 -42.66 -6.01 4.89
N ARG A 312 -43.09 -4.80 5.28
CA ARG A 312 -42.31 -3.92 6.17
C ARG A 312 -41.87 -4.60 7.47
N ASP A 313 -42.77 -5.32 8.11
CA ASP A 313 -42.48 -6.01 9.38
C ASP A 313 -41.71 -7.32 9.19
N LYS A 314 -41.52 -7.75 7.93
CA LYS A 314 -40.83 -9.00 7.56
C LYS A 314 -39.43 -8.77 6.96
N ILE A 315 -39.03 -7.52 6.75
CA ILE A 315 -37.73 -7.17 6.19
C ILE A 315 -37.01 -6.17 7.08
N SER A 316 -35.68 -6.18 7.05
CA SER A 316 -34.89 -5.19 7.77
C SER A 316 -33.61 -4.82 7.01
N ALA A 317 -33.09 -3.63 7.29
CA ALA A 317 -31.71 -3.28 6.94
C ALA A 317 -30.78 -3.73 8.09
N TYR A 318 -29.52 -4.05 7.78
CA TYR A 318 -28.52 -4.39 8.79
C TYR A 318 -27.15 -3.82 8.43
N ARG A 319 -26.54 -3.08 9.37
CA ARG A 319 -25.20 -2.52 9.17
C ARG A 319 -24.42 -2.40 10.47
N ALA A 320 -23.09 -2.45 10.37
CA ALA A 320 -22.19 -2.32 11.51
C ALA A 320 -22.31 -0.97 12.27
N GLY A 321 -23.03 0.02 11.72
CA GLY A 321 -23.27 1.31 12.37
C GLY A 321 -24.42 1.32 13.36
N TYR A 322 -25.21 0.24 13.45
CA TYR A 322 -26.29 0.09 14.43
C TYR A 322 -25.73 -0.20 15.82
N LEU A 323 -26.52 0.16 16.84
CA LEU A 323 -26.21 -0.14 18.23
C LEU A 323 -26.11 -1.67 18.43
N PRO A 324 -25.28 -2.15 19.36
CA PRO A 324 -25.20 -3.59 19.67
C PRO A 324 -26.56 -4.23 19.95
N GLU A 325 -27.45 -3.53 20.65
CA GLU A 325 -28.79 -4.00 21.00
C GLU A 325 -29.68 -4.15 19.76
N GLU A 326 -29.67 -3.17 18.85
CA GLU A 326 -30.42 -3.20 17.58
C GLU A 326 -29.98 -4.37 16.69
N ARG A 327 -28.65 -4.58 16.59
CA ARG A 327 -28.10 -5.69 15.80
C ARG A 327 -28.54 -7.04 16.36
N ARG A 328 -28.49 -7.22 17.69
CA ARG A 328 -28.94 -8.43 18.37
C ARG A 328 -30.42 -8.70 18.17
N GLU A 329 -31.27 -7.67 18.15
CA GLU A 329 -32.69 -7.81 17.87
C GLU A 329 -32.92 -8.34 16.45
N ILE A 330 -32.26 -7.75 15.44
CA ILE A 330 -32.39 -8.18 14.05
C ILE A 330 -31.85 -9.61 13.86
N GLU A 331 -30.68 -9.92 14.43
CA GLU A 331 -30.07 -11.25 14.40
C GLU A 331 -31.00 -12.31 15.01
N LYS A 332 -31.58 -12.00 16.17
CA LYS A 332 -32.54 -12.87 16.85
C LYS A 332 -33.77 -13.12 15.97
N LYS A 333 -34.38 -12.05 15.41
CA LYS A 333 -35.56 -12.18 14.53
C LYS A 333 -35.27 -12.96 13.25
N LEU A 334 -34.05 -12.86 12.70
CA LEU A 334 -33.62 -13.68 11.57
C LEU A 334 -33.49 -15.16 11.95
N PHE A 335 -32.84 -15.44 13.08
CA PHE A 335 -32.66 -16.79 13.59
C PHE A 335 -33.99 -17.48 13.91
N GLU A 336 -34.89 -16.76 14.60
CA GLU A 336 -36.25 -17.24 14.95
C GLU A 336 -37.18 -17.32 13.74
N GLY A 337 -36.80 -16.72 12.60
CA GLY A 337 -37.56 -16.77 11.35
C GLY A 337 -38.72 -15.79 11.26
N GLU A 338 -38.77 -14.78 12.13
CA GLU A 338 -39.73 -13.66 12.05
C GLU A 338 -39.42 -12.76 10.84
N LEU A 339 -38.14 -12.55 10.55
CA LEU A 339 -37.68 -11.82 9.36
C LEU A 339 -37.46 -12.78 8.18
N PHE A 340 -38.07 -12.43 7.05
CA PHE A 340 -37.95 -13.13 5.77
C PHE A 340 -36.91 -12.50 4.84
N GLY A 341 -36.53 -11.25 5.10
CA GLY A 341 -35.55 -10.53 4.29
C GLY A 341 -34.60 -9.67 5.12
N VAL A 342 -33.31 -9.68 4.80
CA VAL A 342 -32.36 -8.70 5.32
C VAL A 342 -31.49 -8.11 4.23
N ILE A 343 -31.32 -6.79 4.25
CA ILE A 343 -30.43 -6.08 3.33
C ILE A 343 -29.25 -5.59 4.17
N SER A 344 -28.03 -6.01 3.83
CA SER A 344 -26.85 -5.75 4.66
C SER A 344 -25.65 -5.28 3.87
N THR A 345 -24.73 -4.59 4.54
CA THR A 345 -23.35 -4.43 4.04
C THR A 345 -22.55 -5.73 4.27
N SER A 346 -21.23 -5.70 4.19
CA SER A 346 -20.36 -6.81 4.64
C SER A 346 -20.49 -7.17 6.13
N ALA A 347 -21.39 -6.53 6.88
CA ALA A 347 -21.52 -6.75 8.33
C ALA A 347 -22.07 -8.15 8.66
N LEU A 348 -22.89 -8.75 7.78
CA LEU A 348 -23.35 -10.14 7.88
C LEU A 348 -22.53 -11.11 7.02
N GLU A 349 -21.40 -10.68 6.46
CA GLU A 349 -20.53 -11.55 5.65
C GLU A 349 -19.86 -12.61 6.50
N MET A 350 -19.43 -12.24 7.71
CA MET A 350 -18.62 -13.06 8.60
C MET A 350 -19.33 -13.37 9.92
N GLY A 351 -19.23 -14.62 10.34
CA GLY A 351 -19.25 -15.01 11.74
C GLY A 351 -20.52 -15.07 12.56
N ILE A 352 -21.68 -14.69 12.03
CA ILE A 352 -22.95 -14.77 12.78
C ILE A 352 -23.79 -15.90 12.22
N ASP A 353 -24.34 -16.75 13.10
CA ASP A 353 -25.37 -17.72 12.73
C ASP A 353 -26.72 -17.00 12.53
N ILE A 354 -26.98 -16.58 11.30
CA ILE A 354 -28.23 -15.89 10.91
C ILE A 354 -29.34 -16.88 10.50
N GLY A 355 -29.18 -18.17 10.81
CA GLY A 355 -30.11 -19.23 10.44
C GLY A 355 -30.10 -19.60 8.96
N GLU A 356 -31.07 -20.40 8.55
CA GLU A 356 -31.17 -20.92 7.18
C GLU A 356 -31.72 -19.87 6.21
N LEU A 357 -30.93 -19.47 5.20
CA LEU A 357 -31.36 -18.59 4.11
C LEU A 357 -31.47 -19.35 2.78
N ASP A 358 -32.42 -18.94 1.93
CA ASP A 358 -32.71 -19.58 0.65
C ASP A 358 -32.09 -18.84 -0.55
N VAL A 359 -32.07 -17.49 -0.52
CA VAL A 359 -31.63 -16.64 -1.65
C VAL A 359 -30.63 -15.57 -1.20
N CYS A 360 -29.53 -15.42 -1.92
CA CYS A 360 -28.49 -14.41 -1.70
C CYS A 360 -28.38 -13.53 -2.92
N ILE A 361 -28.55 -12.23 -2.76
CA ILE A 361 -28.40 -11.22 -3.82
C ILE A 361 -27.15 -10.40 -3.53
N LEU A 362 -26.20 -10.41 -4.45
CA LEU A 362 -24.98 -9.62 -4.39
C LEU A 362 -25.15 -8.41 -5.29
N VAL A 363 -25.34 -7.24 -4.67
CA VAL A 363 -25.53 -5.96 -5.37
C VAL A 363 -24.15 -5.39 -5.72
N GLY A 364 -23.64 -5.83 -6.86
CA GLY A 364 -22.27 -5.66 -7.31
C GLY A 364 -21.35 -6.78 -6.83
N TYR A 365 -20.28 -7.02 -7.58
CA TYR A 365 -19.26 -7.98 -7.20
C TYR A 365 -18.61 -7.58 -5.86
N PRO A 366 -18.57 -8.45 -4.84
CA PRO A 366 -18.00 -8.17 -3.51
C PRO A 366 -16.56 -7.67 -3.46
N GLY A 367 -15.82 -7.71 -4.57
CA GLY A 367 -14.40 -7.32 -4.67
C GLY A 367 -13.48 -8.53 -4.80
N THR A 368 -13.86 -9.66 -4.20
CA THR A 368 -13.14 -10.95 -4.31
C THR A 368 -14.09 -12.14 -4.49
N ILE A 369 -13.60 -13.17 -5.17
CA ILE A 369 -14.20 -14.49 -5.37
C ILE A 369 -14.43 -15.10 -4.00
N THR A 370 -13.46 -14.99 -3.10
CA THR A 370 -13.60 -15.50 -1.74
C THR A 370 -14.74 -14.83 -0.98
N ALA A 371 -14.83 -13.49 -0.97
CA ALA A 371 -15.96 -12.77 -0.34
C ALA A 371 -17.29 -13.16 -0.99
N THR A 372 -17.29 -13.39 -2.32
CA THR A 372 -18.47 -13.86 -3.04
C THR A 372 -18.94 -15.22 -2.55
N TRP A 373 -18.03 -16.17 -2.38
CA TRP A 373 -18.36 -17.50 -1.86
C TRP A 373 -18.69 -17.50 -0.38
N GLN A 374 -18.11 -16.60 0.43
CA GLN A 374 -18.49 -16.44 1.84
C GLN A 374 -19.92 -15.89 1.97
N ARG A 375 -20.25 -14.82 1.25
CA ARG A 375 -21.60 -14.23 1.22
C ARG A 375 -22.61 -15.20 0.61
N GLY A 376 -22.26 -15.86 -0.48
CA GLY A 376 -23.08 -16.91 -1.10
C GLY A 376 -23.20 -18.17 -0.23
N GLY A 377 -22.21 -18.44 0.61
CA GLY A 377 -22.21 -19.53 1.58
C GLY A 377 -23.15 -19.32 2.77
N ARG A 378 -23.78 -18.13 2.88
CA ARG A 378 -24.86 -17.85 3.83
C ARG A 378 -26.20 -18.45 3.41
N VAL A 379 -26.32 -18.91 2.16
CA VAL A 379 -27.53 -19.56 1.65
C VAL A 379 -27.29 -21.01 1.32
N GLY A 380 -28.32 -21.83 1.53
CA GLY A 380 -28.27 -23.27 1.33
C GLY A 380 -28.60 -24.01 2.61
N ARG A 381 -29.52 -24.96 2.49
CA ARG A 381 -29.85 -25.90 3.57
C ARG A 381 -29.01 -27.16 3.40
N LYS A 382 -28.97 -28.03 4.42
CA LYS A 382 -28.29 -29.34 4.29
C LYS A 382 -28.86 -30.21 3.15
N GLU A 383 -30.13 -30.02 2.78
CA GLU A 383 -30.83 -30.85 1.77
C GLU A 383 -31.62 -30.07 0.70
N LYS A 384 -31.67 -28.72 0.74
CA LYS A 384 -32.42 -27.92 -0.24
C LYS A 384 -31.51 -26.96 -1.01
N ASP A 385 -31.78 -26.86 -2.30
CA ASP A 385 -31.05 -25.97 -3.19
C ASP A 385 -31.21 -24.50 -2.81
N SER A 386 -30.15 -23.73 -2.99
CA SER A 386 -30.15 -22.27 -2.81
C SER A 386 -29.90 -21.51 -4.11
N LEU A 387 -30.19 -20.22 -4.09
CA LEU A 387 -29.91 -19.32 -5.22
C LEU A 387 -29.00 -18.18 -4.80
N ILE A 388 -27.95 -17.97 -5.58
CA ILE A 388 -27.07 -16.80 -5.51
C ILE A 388 -27.27 -16.00 -6.79
N ILE A 389 -27.52 -14.69 -6.66
CA ILE A 389 -27.71 -13.77 -7.77
C ILE A 389 -26.67 -12.66 -7.67
N LEU A 390 -25.78 -12.55 -8.67
CA LEU A 390 -24.85 -11.44 -8.81
C LEU A 390 -25.44 -10.40 -9.77
N VAL A 391 -25.75 -9.21 -9.26
CA VAL A 391 -26.24 -8.07 -10.05
C VAL A 391 -25.06 -7.14 -10.32
N ALA A 392 -24.64 -6.99 -11.58
CA ALA A 392 -23.46 -6.21 -11.94
C ALA A 392 -23.61 -4.71 -11.67
N GLN A 393 -22.51 -4.09 -11.26
CA GLN A 393 -22.32 -2.65 -11.28
C GLN A 393 -21.66 -2.18 -12.59
N PRO A 394 -21.75 -0.89 -12.94
CA PRO A 394 -21.12 -0.33 -14.13
C PRO A 394 -19.62 -0.07 -13.93
N ASN A 395 -18.88 -1.04 -13.39
CA ASN A 395 -17.44 -0.98 -13.17
C ASN A 395 -16.72 -2.10 -13.95
N PRO A 396 -15.39 -2.02 -14.18
CA PRO A 396 -14.72 -2.89 -15.14
C PRO A 396 -14.74 -4.36 -14.73
N LEU A 397 -14.55 -4.63 -13.44
CA LEU A 397 -14.45 -5.98 -12.91
C LEU A 397 -15.78 -6.71 -12.94
N ASP A 398 -16.87 -6.04 -12.54
CA ASP A 398 -18.22 -6.58 -12.63
C ASP A 398 -18.58 -6.91 -14.09
N GLN A 399 -18.33 -5.99 -15.01
CA GLN A 399 -18.66 -6.17 -16.43
C GLN A 399 -17.77 -7.23 -17.11
N PHE A 400 -16.51 -7.36 -16.70
CA PHE A 400 -15.65 -8.44 -17.13
C PHE A 400 -16.26 -9.80 -16.77
N PHE A 401 -16.72 -10.00 -15.54
CA PHE A 401 -17.35 -11.26 -15.15
C PHE A 401 -18.69 -11.51 -15.85
N MET A 402 -19.46 -10.47 -16.16
CA MET A 402 -20.68 -10.62 -16.98
C MET A 402 -20.35 -11.12 -18.38
N LYS A 403 -19.30 -10.61 -19.01
CA LYS A 403 -18.88 -11.04 -20.36
C LYS A 403 -18.14 -12.39 -20.35
N HIS A 404 -17.46 -12.71 -19.25
CA HIS A 404 -16.66 -13.93 -19.08
C HIS A 404 -17.11 -14.73 -17.84
N PRO A 405 -18.37 -15.21 -17.76
CA PRO A 405 -18.88 -15.86 -16.56
C PRO A 405 -18.13 -17.16 -16.23
N LYS A 406 -17.63 -17.87 -17.25
CA LYS A 406 -16.77 -19.05 -17.05
C LYS A 406 -15.46 -18.71 -16.34
N ALA A 407 -14.92 -17.50 -16.52
CA ALA A 407 -13.73 -17.07 -15.81
C ALA A 407 -14.01 -17.04 -14.31
N PHE A 408 -15.11 -16.43 -13.87
CA PHE A 408 -15.51 -16.39 -12.46
C PHE A 408 -15.55 -17.77 -11.77
N PHE A 409 -16.15 -18.78 -12.41
CA PHE A 409 -16.27 -20.12 -11.82
C PHE A 409 -15.00 -20.97 -11.94
N ARG A 410 -14.07 -20.60 -12.83
CA ARG A 410 -12.77 -21.26 -13.00
C ARG A 410 -11.64 -20.53 -12.30
N SER A 411 -11.85 -19.29 -11.89
CA SER A 411 -10.88 -18.49 -11.16
C SER A 411 -10.44 -19.26 -9.93
N ASP A 412 -9.13 -19.39 -9.77
CA ASP A 412 -8.55 -19.75 -8.50
C ASP A 412 -8.93 -18.68 -7.47
N TYR A 413 -8.97 -19.07 -6.19
CA TYR A 413 -9.16 -18.12 -5.10
C TYR A 413 -7.98 -17.13 -5.07
N GLU A 414 -8.21 -15.90 -4.62
CA GLU A 414 -7.14 -14.92 -4.56
C GLU A 414 -6.04 -15.30 -3.56
N SER A 415 -4.82 -14.81 -3.79
CA SER A 415 -3.71 -14.97 -2.83
C SER A 415 -3.74 -13.86 -1.78
N ALA A 416 -3.63 -14.22 -0.51
CA ALA A 416 -3.42 -13.27 0.57
C ALA A 416 -1.95 -12.86 0.62
N VAL A 417 -1.69 -11.55 0.59
CA VAL A 417 -0.33 -11.00 0.65
C VAL A 417 -0.07 -10.35 2.01
N VAL A 418 1.16 -10.49 2.50
CA VAL A 418 1.67 -9.81 3.69
C VAL A 418 3.15 -9.50 3.47
N ASP A 419 3.65 -8.42 4.09
CA ASP A 419 5.07 -8.12 4.13
C ASP A 419 5.60 -8.16 5.59
N PRO A 420 6.22 -9.28 6.00
CA PRO A 420 6.88 -9.43 7.30
C PRO A 420 8.00 -8.43 7.59
N GLU A 421 8.45 -7.71 6.56
CA GLU A 421 9.61 -6.84 6.57
C GLU A 421 9.28 -5.38 6.21
N ASN A 422 8.00 -5.01 6.20
CA ASN A 422 7.59 -3.62 6.01
C ASN A 422 8.29 -2.74 7.06
N LYS A 423 9.15 -1.83 6.58
CA LYS A 423 10.07 -1.05 7.43
C LYS A 423 9.34 -0.16 8.46
N PRO A 424 8.34 0.67 8.07
CA PRO A 424 7.55 1.45 9.04
C PRO A 424 6.91 0.59 10.15
N ILE A 425 6.26 -0.51 9.77
CA ILE A 425 5.57 -1.41 10.70
C ILE A 425 6.57 -2.10 11.64
N LEU A 426 7.65 -2.64 11.08
CA LEU A 426 8.70 -3.31 11.83
C LEU A 426 9.34 -2.36 12.85
N LYS A 427 9.66 -1.11 12.45
CA LYS A 427 10.21 -0.07 13.34
C LYS A 427 9.30 0.20 14.54
N ALA A 428 8.01 0.39 14.31
CA ALA A 428 7.03 0.64 15.38
C ALA A 428 6.93 -0.54 16.36
N HIS A 429 6.99 -1.77 15.84
CA HIS A 429 6.90 -2.97 16.66
C HIS A 429 8.19 -3.36 17.38
N ILE A 430 9.37 -2.98 16.88
CA ILE A 430 10.63 -3.11 17.64
C ILE A 430 10.58 -2.23 18.89
N GLU A 431 10.06 -0.99 18.79
CA GLU A 431 9.88 -0.15 19.99
C GLU A 431 8.91 -0.80 20.99
N CYS A 432 7.81 -1.40 20.52
CA CYS A 432 6.91 -2.18 21.38
C CYS A 432 7.61 -3.37 22.04
N ALA A 433 8.31 -4.17 21.25
CA ALA A 433 9.04 -5.36 21.69
C ALA A 433 10.05 -5.04 22.79
N GLY A 434 10.64 -3.83 22.77
CA GLY A 434 11.65 -3.36 23.71
C GLY A 434 11.08 -2.74 24.97
N SER A 435 9.80 -2.35 24.95
CA SER A 435 9.07 -1.96 26.15
C SER A 435 8.58 -3.18 26.95
N GLU A 436 8.35 -4.30 26.26
CA GLU A 436 7.89 -5.57 26.84
C GLU A 436 9.04 -6.32 27.48
N LEU A 437 10.04 -6.68 26.68
CA LEU A 437 11.22 -7.41 27.09
C LEU A 437 12.46 -6.73 26.53
N ALA A 438 13.61 -6.95 27.17
CA ALA A 438 14.84 -6.45 26.58
C ALA A 438 15.09 -7.10 25.21
N ILE A 439 15.62 -6.33 24.27
CA ILE A 439 15.90 -6.78 22.91
C ILE A 439 17.41 -7.03 22.75
N PRO A 440 17.83 -8.26 22.40
CA PRO A 440 19.19 -8.52 21.97
C PRO A 440 19.42 -8.00 20.54
N ILE A 441 20.67 -7.62 20.23
CA ILE A 441 21.06 -7.16 18.89
C ILE A 441 20.81 -8.24 17.80
N ASP A 442 20.84 -9.51 18.17
CA ASP A 442 20.62 -10.65 17.28
C ASP A 442 19.34 -11.41 17.66
N ASP A 443 18.23 -10.70 17.88
CA ASP A 443 16.95 -11.31 18.24
C ASP A 443 16.45 -12.27 17.12
N PRO A 444 16.30 -13.58 17.40
CA PRO A 444 16.02 -14.58 16.37
C PRO A 444 14.62 -14.49 15.78
N TYR A 445 13.70 -13.74 16.41
CA TYR A 445 12.33 -13.60 15.92
C TYR A 445 12.19 -12.53 14.85
N PHE A 446 13.20 -11.66 14.68
CA PHE A 446 13.18 -10.58 13.70
C PHE A 446 14.12 -10.86 12.51
N PRO A 447 13.81 -10.31 11.31
CA PRO A 447 14.62 -10.56 10.10
C PRO A 447 15.98 -9.86 10.20
N LYS A 448 17.08 -10.63 10.25
CA LYS A 448 18.42 -10.17 10.64
C LYS A 448 18.87 -8.85 9.99
N ASP A 449 18.91 -8.78 8.66
CA ASP A 449 19.55 -7.66 7.95
C ASP A 449 18.75 -6.35 8.14
N LYS A 450 17.44 -6.38 7.92
CA LYS A 450 16.56 -5.22 8.10
C LYS A 450 16.39 -4.85 9.58
N PHE A 451 16.32 -5.83 10.47
CA PHE A 451 16.24 -5.60 11.90
C PHE A 451 17.46 -4.83 12.41
N LYS A 452 18.67 -5.25 12.04
CA LYS A 452 19.90 -4.59 12.47
C LYS A 452 19.96 -3.12 12.04
N ALA A 453 19.58 -2.83 10.79
CA ALA A 453 19.54 -1.46 10.29
C ALA A 453 18.53 -0.58 11.06
N ILE A 454 17.31 -1.08 11.26
CA ILE A 454 16.26 -0.34 12.00
C ILE A 454 16.61 -0.21 13.49
N PHE A 455 17.23 -1.24 14.08
CA PHE A 455 17.66 -1.24 15.47
C PHE A 455 18.71 -0.15 15.72
N GLU A 456 19.72 -0.06 14.85
CA GLU A 456 20.73 1.00 14.89
C GLU A 456 20.10 2.39 14.68
N GLU A 457 19.14 2.52 13.76
CA GLU A 457 18.38 3.76 13.57
C GLU A 457 17.64 4.19 14.86
N LEU A 458 16.92 3.27 15.50
CA LEU A 458 16.20 3.52 16.75
C LEU A 458 17.13 3.84 17.93
N LYS A 459 18.31 3.22 17.97
CA LYS A 459 19.36 3.53 18.95
C LYS A 459 19.87 4.96 18.76
N ASN A 460 20.20 5.35 17.53
CA ASN A 460 20.70 6.69 17.21
C ASN A 460 19.63 7.78 17.46
N GLN A 461 18.36 7.46 17.27
CA GLN A 461 17.22 8.34 17.63
C GLN A 461 16.95 8.41 19.15
N GLY A 462 17.67 7.65 19.98
CA GLY A 462 17.46 7.59 21.43
C GLY A 462 16.13 6.96 21.85
N LYS A 463 15.49 6.20 20.95
CA LYS A 463 14.26 5.44 21.21
C LYS A 463 14.54 4.12 21.90
N LEU A 464 15.67 3.49 21.55
CA LEU A 464 16.21 2.34 22.29
C LEU A 464 17.41 2.80 23.13
N VAL A 465 17.39 2.45 24.41
CA VAL A 465 18.45 2.77 25.37
C VAL A 465 19.09 1.50 25.90
N GLN A 466 20.41 1.52 26.05
CA GLN A 466 21.16 0.39 26.58
C GLN A 466 21.19 0.45 28.11
N SER A 467 20.87 -0.68 28.73
CA SER A 467 21.02 -0.89 30.16
C SER A 467 22.50 -1.05 30.54
N VAL A 468 22.91 -0.39 31.63
CA VAL A 468 24.31 -0.42 32.11
C VAL A 468 24.66 -1.78 32.73
N SER A 469 23.69 -2.46 33.35
CA SER A 469 23.93 -3.69 34.11
C SER A 469 24.08 -4.93 33.23
N ASP A 470 23.24 -5.07 32.21
CA ASP A 470 23.14 -6.28 31.38
C ASP A 470 23.40 -6.03 29.89
N ARG A 471 23.75 -4.78 29.51
CA ARG A 471 23.99 -4.34 28.13
C ARG A 471 22.81 -4.56 27.17
N SER A 472 21.63 -4.88 27.71
CA SER A 472 20.42 -5.13 26.94
C SER A 472 19.76 -3.83 26.50
N TYR A 473 19.07 -3.83 25.37
CA TYR A 473 18.38 -2.64 24.88
C TYR A 473 16.90 -2.67 25.25
N ARG A 474 16.37 -1.52 25.68
CA ARG A 474 14.96 -1.33 26.02
C ARG A 474 14.42 -0.09 25.36
N ALA A 475 13.12 -0.07 25.13
CA ALA A 475 12.46 1.14 24.70
C ALA A 475 12.51 2.19 25.81
N ARG A 476 12.86 3.43 25.46
CA ARG A 476 12.76 4.57 26.37
C ARG A 476 11.31 4.84 26.77
N LYS A 477 10.38 4.61 25.84
CA LYS A 477 8.95 4.79 26.04
C LYS A 477 8.35 3.60 26.77
N LYS A 478 7.52 3.87 27.78
CA LYS A 478 6.89 2.81 28.59
C LYS A 478 5.70 2.13 27.91
N ARG A 479 5.00 2.83 27.01
CA ARG A 479 3.75 2.33 26.39
C ARG A 479 3.64 2.67 24.88
N PRO A 480 4.64 2.35 24.06
CA PRO A 480 4.60 2.61 22.61
C PRO A 480 3.42 1.90 21.91
N GLN A 481 2.94 0.76 22.43
CA GLN A 481 1.80 0.01 21.88
C GLN A 481 0.46 0.77 21.90
N LEU A 482 0.37 1.92 22.56
CA LEU A 482 -0.84 2.74 22.54
C LEU A 482 -0.90 3.68 21.31
N GLU A 483 0.22 3.86 20.62
CA GLU A 483 0.35 4.74 19.45
C GLU A 483 0.42 3.97 18.13
N VAL A 484 0.60 2.65 18.21
CA VAL A 484 0.57 1.79 17.03
C VAL A 484 -0.87 1.34 16.79
N ASP A 485 -1.49 1.93 15.78
CA ASP A 485 -2.70 1.37 15.19
C ASP A 485 -2.30 0.22 14.26
N ILE A 486 -2.77 -0.99 14.57
CA ILE A 486 -2.41 -2.19 13.80
C ILE A 486 -3.20 -2.31 12.49
N ARG A 487 -4.16 -1.42 12.25
CA ARG A 487 -5.03 -1.44 11.05
C ARG A 487 -4.59 -0.46 9.97
N SER A 488 -3.60 0.40 10.26
CA SER A 488 -3.14 1.47 9.40
C SER A 488 -1.61 1.57 9.41
N ILE A 489 -1.02 2.35 8.48
CA ILE A 489 0.41 2.66 8.48
C ILE A 489 0.61 4.14 8.81
N GLY A 490 1.47 4.40 9.80
CA GLY A 490 1.85 5.75 10.19
C GLY A 490 0.88 6.36 11.21
N GLU A 491 0.94 7.69 11.35
CA GLU A 491 0.10 8.42 12.30
C GLU A 491 -1.29 8.71 11.70
N GLY A 492 -2.34 8.31 12.42
CA GLY A 492 -3.73 8.59 12.04
C GLY A 492 -4.16 10.01 12.37
N TRP A 493 -5.15 10.50 11.63
CA TRP A 493 -5.80 11.79 11.82
C TRP A 493 -7.17 11.61 12.46
N THR A 494 -7.59 12.56 13.30
CA THR A 494 -8.92 12.53 13.92
C THR A 494 -9.86 13.51 13.23
N ILE A 495 -11.07 13.07 12.92
CA ILE A 495 -12.10 13.86 12.25
C ILE A 495 -13.10 14.34 13.31
N PHE A 496 -13.27 15.65 13.44
CA PHE A 496 -14.15 16.30 14.41
C PHE A 496 -15.29 17.04 13.71
N LEU A 497 -16.44 17.15 14.38
CA LEU A 497 -17.45 18.13 14.01
C LEU A 497 -16.91 19.55 14.26
N SER A 498 -17.21 20.45 13.33
CA SER A 498 -16.91 21.88 13.47
C SER A 498 -17.50 22.46 14.78
N PRO A 499 -16.74 23.32 15.51
CA PRO A 499 -17.18 23.89 16.78
C PRO A 499 -18.52 24.64 16.73
N GLU A 500 -18.91 25.21 15.59
CA GLU A 500 -20.14 26.00 15.41
C GLU A 500 -21.42 25.16 15.60
N HIS A 501 -21.34 23.83 15.45
CA HIS A 501 -22.49 22.91 15.57
C HIS A 501 -22.55 22.17 16.92
N THR A 502 -21.60 22.39 17.83
CA THR A 502 -21.63 21.78 19.17
C THR A 502 -22.04 22.80 20.22
N GLN A 503 -23.25 22.66 20.79
CA GLN A 503 -23.70 23.44 21.98
C GLN A 503 -22.85 23.17 23.24
N THR A 504 -21.83 22.31 23.15
CA THR A 504 -20.94 21.91 24.25
C THR A 504 -19.48 22.10 23.85
N ARG A 505 -18.63 22.58 24.78
CA ARG A 505 -17.15 22.68 24.62
C ARG A 505 -16.42 21.36 24.33
N LYS A 506 -17.12 20.22 24.22
CA LYS A 506 -16.52 18.92 23.86
C LYS A 506 -16.59 18.72 22.36
N ARG A 507 -15.42 18.70 21.71
CA ARG A 507 -15.24 18.32 20.30
C ARG A 507 -15.82 16.91 20.10
N ALA A 508 -16.87 16.80 19.27
CA ALA A 508 -17.47 15.52 18.93
C ALA A 508 -16.68 14.85 17.80
N VAL A 509 -16.09 13.69 18.08
CA VAL A 509 -15.34 12.90 17.09
C VAL A 509 -16.33 12.25 16.12
N VAL A 510 -16.15 12.51 14.82
CA VAL A 510 -16.87 11.87 13.72
C VAL A 510 -16.21 10.55 13.36
N GLY A 511 -14.88 10.53 13.23
CA GLY A 511 -14.11 9.35 12.80
C GLY A 511 -12.60 9.59 12.83
N SER A 512 -11.86 8.74 12.13
CA SER A 512 -10.42 8.88 11.92
C SER A 512 -10.04 8.44 10.50
N ILE A 513 -8.90 8.89 9.99
CA ILE A 513 -8.38 8.54 8.66
C ILE A 513 -6.86 8.41 8.68
N ASP A 514 -6.31 7.57 7.81
CA ASP A 514 -4.86 7.38 7.68
C ASP A 514 -4.20 8.64 7.11
N GLY A 515 -3.03 9.01 7.64
CA GLY A 515 -2.31 10.21 7.19
C GLY A 515 -1.94 10.22 5.71
N HIS A 516 -1.82 9.06 5.06
CA HIS A 516 -1.59 8.99 3.62
C HIS A 516 -2.84 9.31 2.78
N ARG A 517 -4.05 9.09 3.32
CA ARG A 517 -5.31 9.32 2.59
C ARG A 517 -5.95 10.66 2.91
N VAL A 518 -5.50 11.33 3.97
CA VAL A 518 -6.11 12.57 4.46
C VAL A 518 -6.20 13.67 3.40
N PHE A 519 -5.16 13.87 2.57
CA PHE A 519 -5.19 14.95 1.57
C PHE A 519 -6.03 14.61 0.34
N SER A 520 -6.29 13.33 0.06
CA SER A 520 -7.15 12.94 -1.06
C SER A 520 -8.62 12.80 -0.67
N GLU A 521 -8.91 12.41 0.58
CA GLU A 521 -10.29 12.17 1.05
C GLU A 521 -10.83 13.23 2.02
N CYS A 522 -9.94 13.97 2.68
CA CYS A 522 -10.30 14.98 3.67
C CYS A 522 -9.68 16.36 3.41
N HIS A 523 -9.31 16.68 2.17
CA HIS A 523 -8.93 18.06 1.83
C HIS A 523 -10.07 19.05 2.11
N PRO A 524 -9.77 20.35 2.35
CA PRO A 524 -10.82 21.37 2.42
C PRO A 524 -11.75 21.33 1.20
N GLY A 525 -13.06 21.37 1.43
CA GLY A 525 -14.12 21.20 0.44
C GLY A 525 -14.44 19.76 0.04
N ALA A 526 -13.73 18.75 0.57
CA ALA A 526 -14.03 17.33 0.31
C ALA A 526 -15.38 16.92 0.89
N ILE A 527 -16.13 16.08 0.17
CA ILE A 527 -17.31 15.40 0.69
C ILE A 527 -16.87 14.07 1.30
N TYR A 528 -16.59 14.11 2.61
CA TYR A 528 -16.28 12.94 3.41
C TYR A 528 -17.56 12.16 3.75
N LEU A 529 -17.57 10.88 3.43
CA LEU A 529 -18.71 10.00 3.67
C LEU A 529 -18.48 9.17 4.93
N HIS A 530 -19.08 9.57 6.06
CA HIS A 530 -19.04 8.80 7.29
C HIS A 530 -20.40 8.20 7.63
N ARG A 531 -20.47 6.86 7.68
CA ARG A 531 -21.71 6.11 7.99
C ARG A 531 -22.93 6.48 7.12
N ALA A 532 -22.70 6.79 5.84
CA ALA A 532 -23.71 7.26 4.87
C ALA A 532 -24.27 8.66 5.11
N ARG A 533 -23.72 9.40 6.08
CA ARG A 533 -23.90 10.86 6.16
C ARG A 533 -22.76 11.51 5.37
N GLN A 534 -23.11 12.52 4.60
CA GLN A 534 -22.13 13.35 3.93
C GLN A 534 -21.70 14.44 4.90
N PHE A 535 -20.40 14.67 4.94
CA PHE A 535 -19.81 15.79 5.64
C PHE A 535 -18.94 16.55 4.65
N GLU A 536 -19.06 17.87 4.62
CA GLU A 536 -18.10 18.71 3.94
C GLU A 536 -16.94 18.98 4.89
N VAL A 537 -15.71 18.77 4.43
CA VAL A 537 -14.52 19.09 5.21
C VAL A 537 -14.26 20.58 5.08
N ILE A 538 -14.30 21.28 6.21
CA ILE A 538 -14.14 22.73 6.26
C ILE A 538 -12.66 23.09 6.39
N GLU A 539 -11.93 22.38 7.25
CA GLU A 539 -10.55 22.70 7.60
C GLU A 539 -9.72 21.45 7.89
N LEU A 540 -8.43 21.52 7.56
CA LEU A 540 -7.41 20.58 7.98
C LEU A 540 -6.37 21.30 8.85
N ASP A 541 -6.27 20.92 10.12
CA ASP A 541 -5.22 21.38 11.04
C ASP A 541 -4.03 20.41 10.94
N LEU A 542 -3.02 20.82 10.18
CA LEU A 542 -1.83 20.00 9.90
C LEU A 542 -0.96 19.73 11.13
N GLU A 543 -0.94 20.66 12.09
CA GLU A 543 -0.12 20.52 13.30
C GLU A 543 -0.73 19.52 14.29
N LYS A 544 -2.05 19.62 14.50
CA LYS A 544 -2.77 18.70 15.40
C LYS A 544 -3.14 17.38 14.76
N LYS A 545 -3.12 17.31 13.43
CA LYS A 545 -3.63 16.18 12.63
C LYS A 545 -5.13 15.97 12.83
N ASP A 546 -5.84 17.10 12.86
CA ASP A 546 -7.29 17.16 13.02
C ASP A 546 -7.94 17.60 11.71
N ALA A 547 -9.04 16.96 11.32
CA ALA A 547 -9.91 17.39 10.23
C ALA A 547 -11.25 17.86 10.79
N TYR A 548 -11.72 19.05 10.42
CA TYR A 548 -12.99 19.60 10.89
C TYR A 548 -14.03 19.52 9.79
N VAL A 549 -15.20 18.96 10.11
CA VAL A 549 -16.23 18.66 9.13
C VAL A 549 -17.62 19.13 9.57
N GLU A 550 -18.47 19.42 8.59
CA GLU A 550 -19.85 19.83 8.80
C GLU A 550 -20.83 18.91 8.04
N PRO A 551 -21.96 18.52 8.64
CA PRO A 551 -22.95 17.70 7.95
C PRO A 551 -23.55 18.44 6.74
N VAL A 552 -23.63 17.77 5.59
CA VAL A 552 -24.24 18.33 4.38
C VAL A 552 -25.13 17.30 3.68
N GLU A 553 -26.05 17.76 2.83
CA GLU A 553 -26.83 16.90 1.92
C GLU A 553 -26.68 17.41 0.49
N VAL A 554 -25.85 16.73 -0.31
CA VAL A 554 -25.51 17.14 -1.67
C VAL A 554 -25.65 15.97 -2.65
N ASN A 555 -25.99 16.29 -3.90
CA ASN A 555 -26.12 15.33 -5.00
C ASN A 555 -24.81 15.12 -5.80
N TYR A 556 -23.69 15.57 -5.25
CA TYR A 556 -22.36 15.41 -5.84
C TYR A 556 -21.39 14.75 -4.85
N TYR A 557 -20.26 14.26 -5.36
CA TYR A 557 -19.10 13.84 -4.58
C TYR A 557 -17.87 14.59 -5.08
N THR A 558 -16.78 14.55 -4.31
CA THR A 558 -15.51 15.18 -4.68
C THR A 558 -14.49 14.14 -5.10
N GLN A 559 -13.67 14.49 -6.08
CA GLN A 559 -12.52 13.70 -6.51
C GLN A 559 -11.29 14.60 -6.49
N ALA A 560 -10.28 14.23 -5.71
CA ALA A 560 -9.01 14.96 -5.66
C ALA A 560 -8.28 14.87 -7.01
N LEU A 561 -7.65 15.99 -7.39
CA LEU A 561 -6.72 16.10 -8.50
C LEU A 561 -5.31 16.14 -7.91
N SER A 562 -4.46 15.22 -8.35
CA SER A 562 -3.09 15.12 -7.87
C SER A 562 -2.09 14.94 -9.01
N GLU A 563 -0.91 15.49 -8.79
CA GLU A 563 0.28 15.25 -9.59
C GLU A 563 1.13 14.21 -8.87
N LYS A 564 1.69 13.27 -9.64
CA LYS A 564 2.51 12.19 -9.10
C LYS A 564 3.78 12.03 -9.91
N GLU A 565 4.88 11.80 -9.20
CA GLU A 565 6.17 11.43 -9.78
C GLU A 565 6.75 10.22 -9.05
N THR A 566 7.57 9.45 -9.76
CA THR A 566 8.30 8.30 -9.21
C THR A 566 9.80 8.46 -9.39
N GLU A 567 10.53 8.06 -8.36
CA GLU A 567 11.98 7.88 -8.39
C GLU A 567 12.30 6.42 -8.09
N ILE A 568 13.11 5.79 -8.95
CA ILE A 568 13.63 4.43 -8.74
C ILE A 568 14.82 4.53 -7.79
N LEU A 569 14.65 4.00 -6.57
CA LEU A 569 15.72 3.96 -5.57
C LEU A 569 16.64 2.76 -5.80
N LYS A 570 16.04 1.61 -6.09
CA LYS A 570 16.77 0.35 -6.25
C LYS A 570 16.00 -0.64 -7.11
N THR A 571 16.66 -1.25 -8.09
CA THR A 571 16.09 -2.41 -8.79
C THR A 571 16.40 -3.69 -8.01
N ILE A 572 15.36 -4.47 -7.72
CA ILE A 572 15.45 -5.75 -6.99
C ILE A 572 15.40 -6.93 -7.97
N ALA A 573 14.55 -6.87 -9.00
CA ALA A 573 14.41 -7.94 -9.99
C ALA A 573 14.10 -7.38 -11.39
N SER A 574 14.46 -8.14 -12.43
CA SER A 574 14.20 -7.82 -13.83
C SER A 574 13.94 -9.11 -14.60
N LYS A 575 12.92 -9.14 -15.47
CA LYS A 575 12.65 -10.26 -16.39
C LYS A 575 12.07 -9.76 -17.72
N PRO A 576 12.49 -10.34 -18.85
CA PRO A 576 11.79 -10.13 -20.11
C PRO A 576 10.46 -10.89 -20.11
N ILE A 577 9.41 -10.28 -20.67
CA ILE A 577 8.11 -10.91 -20.92
C ILE A 577 7.73 -10.55 -22.36
N LYS A 578 7.69 -11.54 -23.25
CA LYS A 578 7.36 -11.33 -24.67
C LYS A 578 8.17 -10.15 -25.27
N ASN A 579 7.51 -9.04 -25.62
CA ASN A 579 8.12 -7.88 -26.27
C ASN A 579 8.41 -6.70 -25.31
N PHE A 580 8.52 -6.95 -24.00
CA PHE A 580 8.86 -5.90 -23.02
C PHE A 580 9.72 -6.41 -21.86
N ILE A 581 10.28 -5.47 -21.09
CA ILE A 581 11.02 -5.76 -19.86
C ILE A 581 10.16 -5.34 -18.67
N ALA A 582 9.93 -6.27 -17.74
CA ALA A 582 9.33 -5.99 -16.46
C ALA A 582 10.44 -5.92 -15.39
N LYS A 583 10.43 -4.87 -14.58
CA LYS A 583 11.32 -4.72 -13.42
C LYS A 583 10.52 -4.52 -12.15
N LYS A 584 11.13 -4.82 -11.01
CA LYS A 584 10.59 -4.64 -9.66
C LYS A 584 11.67 -4.03 -8.78
N GLY A 585 11.28 -3.09 -7.91
CA GLY A 585 12.23 -2.34 -7.11
C GLY A 585 11.60 -1.51 -5.99
N GLU A 586 12.47 -0.86 -5.23
CA GLU A 586 12.10 0.17 -4.27
C GLU A 586 11.91 1.49 -5.02
N LEU A 587 10.79 2.15 -4.78
CA LEU A 587 10.39 3.41 -5.40
C LEU A 587 10.17 4.46 -4.31
N ARG A 588 10.45 5.71 -4.64
CA ARG A 588 9.93 6.87 -3.92
C ARG A 588 8.85 7.52 -4.76
N VAL A 589 7.69 7.73 -4.16
CA VAL A 589 6.53 8.33 -4.79
C VAL A 589 6.32 9.71 -4.19
N HIS A 590 6.25 10.69 -5.06
CA HIS A 590 5.90 12.07 -4.78
C HIS A 590 4.45 12.28 -5.21
N GLU A 591 3.58 12.72 -4.31
CA GLU A 591 2.19 13.03 -4.62
C GLU A 591 1.79 14.38 -4.05
N LYS A 592 1.30 15.27 -4.90
CA LYS A 592 0.76 16.57 -4.48
C LYS A 592 -0.68 16.72 -4.91
N VAL A 593 -1.59 16.94 -3.97
CA VAL A 593 -2.99 17.28 -4.26
C VAL A 593 -3.07 18.76 -4.61
N ILE A 594 -3.32 19.05 -5.88
CA ILE A 594 -3.34 20.40 -6.46
C ILE A 594 -4.75 20.99 -6.56
N GLY A 595 -5.77 20.17 -6.33
CA GLY A 595 -7.16 20.58 -6.45
C GLY A 595 -8.13 19.43 -6.27
N TYR A 596 -9.39 19.69 -6.57
CA TYR A 596 -10.43 18.68 -6.63
C TYR A 596 -11.54 19.08 -7.60
N GLU A 597 -12.30 18.10 -8.08
CA GLU A 597 -13.50 18.32 -8.88
C GLU A 597 -14.75 17.86 -8.14
N LYS A 598 -15.85 18.59 -8.30
CA LYS A 598 -17.19 18.15 -7.86
C LYS A 598 -17.84 17.41 -9.03
N LYS A 599 -18.29 16.18 -8.78
CA LYS A 599 -18.92 15.32 -9.79
C LYS A 599 -20.31 14.90 -9.34
N HIS A 600 -21.28 15.00 -10.24
CA HIS A 600 -22.65 14.57 -9.95
C HIS A 600 -22.70 13.06 -9.70
N ILE A 601 -23.37 12.63 -8.63
CA ILE A 601 -23.35 11.23 -8.15
C ILE A 601 -23.87 10.24 -9.21
N HIS A 602 -24.88 10.63 -9.99
CA HIS A 602 -25.52 9.72 -10.96
C HIS A 602 -24.90 9.79 -12.35
N SER A 603 -24.73 11.00 -12.89
CA SER A 603 -24.24 11.19 -14.26
C SER A 603 -22.72 11.19 -14.36
N GLN A 604 -22.01 11.27 -13.23
CA GLN A 604 -20.57 11.49 -13.14
C GLN A 604 -20.07 12.74 -13.86
N GLN A 605 -20.99 13.61 -14.28
CA GLN A 605 -20.66 14.85 -14.95
C GLN A 605 -19.88 15.76 -14.00
N ARG A 606 -18.76 16.30 -14.48
CA ARG A 606 -17.97 17.32 -13.79
C ARG A 606 -18.82 18.59 -13.66
N LEU A 607 -19.06 19.02 -12.43
CA LEU A 607 -19.82 20.22 -12.08
C LEU A 607 -18.90 21.45 -11.95
N SER A 608 -17.77 21.29 -11.27
CA SER A 608 -16.81 22.39 -11.01
C SER A 608 -15.43 21.85 -10.64
N VAL A 609 -14.39 22.65 -10.81
CA VAL A 609 -13.00 22.35 -10.39
C VAL A 609 -12.52 23.45 -9.45
N HIS A 610 -11.85 23.05 -8.36
CA HIS A 610 -11.35 23.92 -7.30
C HIS A 610 -9.86 23.65 -7.10
N LYS A 611 -9.06 24.70 -6.92
CA LYS A 611 -7.62 24.56 -6.62
C LYS A 611 -7.41 24.39 -5.13
N LEU A 612 -6.37 23.65 -4.78
CA LEU A 612 -5.90 23.45 -3.42
C LEU A 612 -4.40 23.69 -3.36
N ASP A 613 -3.93 24.16 -2.21
CA ASP A 613 -2.51 24.24 -1.90
C ASP A 613 -2.23 23.39 -0.67
N LEU A 614 -2.00 22.10 -0.92
CA LEU A 614 -1.70 21.12 0.11
C LEU A 614 -0.22 20.70 0.03
N PRO A 615 0.39 20.31 1.16
CA PRO A 615 1.77 19.87 1.17
C PRO A 615 1.97 18.63 0.31
N GLU A 616 3.15 18.53 -0.29
CA GLU A 616 3.58 17.34 -1.02
C GLU A 616 3.79 16.17 -0.05
N GLN A 617 3.27 15.00 -0.43
CA GLN A 617 3.50 13.74 0.26
C GLN A 617 4.61 12.97 -0.44
N VAL A 618 5.61 12.57 0.33
CA VAL A 618 6.70 11.72 -0.16
C VAL A 618 6.73 10.45 0.66
N PHE A 619 6.68 9.30 0.00
CA PHE A 619 6.80 8.01 0.67
C PHE A 619 7.57 7.01 -0.17
N GLU A 620 8.30 6.13 0.52
CA GLU A 620 9.01 5.01 -0.11
C GLU A 620 8.11 3.77 -0.10
N THR A 621 8.08 3.03 -1.20
CA THR A 621 7.25 1.84 -1.39
C THR A 621 7.96 0.83 -2.30
N VAL A 622 7.34 -0.33 -2.50
CA VAL A 622 7.77 -1.31 -3.50
C VAL A 622 6.85 -1.20 -4.71
N GLY A 623 7.44 -1.24 -5.90
CA GLY A 623 6.69 -1.23 -7.15
C GLY A 623 7.35 -2.05 -8.26
N LEU A 624 6.61 -2.22 -9.33
CA LEU A 624 7.09 -2.75 -10.60
C LEU A 624 6.91 -1.71 -11.70
N TRP A 625 7.68 -1.85 -12.76
CA TRP A 625 7.46 -1.07 -13.97
C TRP A 625 7.65 -1.90 -15.23
N ILE A 626 6.82 -1.58 -16.22
CA ILE A 626 6.88 -2.11 -17.58
C ILE A 626 7.63 -1.09 -18.43
N GLU A 627 8.75 -1.49 -19.00
CA GLU A 627 9.48 -0.69 -19.97
C GLU A 627 8.91 -0.93 -21.38
N ILE A 628 8.45 0.12 -22.05
CA ILE A 628 7.84 0.06 -23.38
C ILE A 628 8.84 0.57 -24.42
N GLU A 629 9.12 -0.25 -25.42
CA GLU A 629 10.07 0.07 -26.49
C GLU A 629 9.50 1.05 -27.52
N ASP A 630 10.37 1.92 -28.06
CA ASP A 630 10.01 3.01 -29.00
C ASP A 630 9.26 2.55 -30.26
N PHE A 631 9.47 1.30 -30.71
CA PHE A 631 8.76 0.79 -31.88
C PHE A 631 7.24 0.65 -31.62
N ILE A 632 6.82 0.40 -30.38
CA ILE A 632 5.42 0.34 -29.98
C ILE A 632 4.82 1.75 -30.04
N GLN A 633 5.53 2.75 -29.51
CA GLN A 633 5.11 4.15 -29.60
C GLN A 633 4.94 4.59 -31.06
N ARG A 634 5.93 4.29 -31.91
CA ARG A 634 5.86 4.62 -33.34
C ARG A 634 4.68 3.95 -34.04
N ALA A 635 4.39 2.69 -33.74
CA ALA A 635 3.25 1.99 -34.31
C ALA A 635 1.92 2.66 -33.93
N VAL A 636 1.73 3.01 -32.66
CA VAL A 636 0.52 3.70 -32.19
C VAL A 636 0.35 5.06 -32.89
N LEU A 637 1.43 5.86 -32.95
CA LEU A 637 1.41 7.16 -33.62
C LEU A 637 1.15 7.04 -35.13
N SER A 638 1.67 6.00 -35.79
CA SER A 638 1.43 5.76 -37.23
C SER A 638 -0.04 5.48 -37.57
N GLN A 639 -0.83 5.07 -36.59
CA GLN A 639 -2.28 4.86 -36.71
C GLN A 639 -3.09 6.12 -36.35
N GLY A 640 -2.43 7.24 -36.03
CA GLY A 640 -3.10 8.48 -35.61
C GLY A 640 -3.71 8.39 -34.20
N LEU A 641 -3.28 7.42 -33.39
CA LEU A 641 -3.80 7.18 -32.04
C LEU A 641 -2.97 7.89 -30.95
N ASN A 642 -3.55 8.10 -29.77
CA ASN A 642 -2.88 8.81 -28.66
C ASN A 642 -2.10 7.85 -27.74
N PHE A 643 -0.78 7.78 -27.92
CA PHE A 643 0.08 6.89 -27.13
C PHE A 643 0.03 7.13 -25.62
N MET A 644 0.08 8.38 -25.16
CA MET A 644 0.00 8.71 -23.72
C MET A 644 -1.35 8.23 -23.16
N GLY A 645 -2.45 8.56 -23.85
CA GLY A 645 -3.77 8.06 -23.51
C GLY A 645 -3.87 6.54 -23.48
N GLY A 646 -3.10 5.85 -24.34
CA GLY A 646 -3.01 4.39 -24.38
C GLY A 646 -2.30 3.76 -23.18
N ILE A 647 -1.11 4.25 -22.83
CA ILE A 647 -0.36 3.74 -21.65
C ILE A 647 -1.10 4.05 -20.34
N HIS A 648 -1.79 5.19 -20.26
CA HIS A 648 -2.59 5.58 -19.11
C HIS A 648 -3.88 4.75 -18.99
N ALA A 649 -4.57 4.49 -20.11
CA ALA A 649 -5.70 3.57 -20.14
C ALA A 649 -5.29 2.13 -19.78
N LEU A 650 -4.11 1.69 -20.22
CA LEU A 650 -3.54 0.39 -19.86
C LEU A 650 -3.26 0.30 -18.35
N GLU A 651 -2.61 1.30 -17.76
CA GLU A 651 -2.36 1.38 -16.32
C GLU A 651 -3.67 1.22 -15.52
N HIS A 652 -4.69 2.02 -15.86
CA HIS A 652 -6.00 1.95 -15.21
C HIS A 652 -6.64 0.57 -15.33
N SER A 653 -6.64 0.00 -16.53
CA SER A 653 -7.30 -1.28 -16.81
C SER A 653 -6.61 -2.44 -16.11
N ALA A 654 -5.27 -2.44 -16.08
CA ALA A 654 -4.48 -3.43 -15.37
C ALA A 654 -4.70 -3.36 -13.85
N ILE A 655 -4.65 -2.16 -13.26
CA ILE A 655 -4.94 -1.99 -11.82
C ILE A 655 -6.38 -2.38 -11.48
N ALA A 656 -7.34 -2.09 -12.36
CA ALA A 656 -8.75 -2.44 -12.15
C ALA A 656 -9.00 -3.96 -12.14
N LEU A 657 -8.22 -4.74 -12.90
CA LEU A 657 -8.33 -6.21 -12.95
C LEU A 657 -7.39 -6.93 -11.98
N PHE A 658 -6.39 -6.24 -11.41
CA PHE A 658 -5.45 -6.86 -10.48
C PHE A 658 -6.09 -7.58 -9.27
N PRO A 659 -7.24 -7.12 -8.71
CA PRO A 659 -7.94 -7.85 -7.65
C PRO A 659 -8.35 -9.30 -7.98
N ILE A 660 -8.34 -9.70 -9.26
CA ILE A 660 -8.54 -11.11 -9.66
C ILE A 660 -7.41 -12.01 -9.16
N PHE A 661 -6.20 -11.46 -9.00
CA PHE A 661 -4.98 -12.22 -8.72
C PHE A 661 -4.48 -12.10 -7.28
N ALA A 662 -4.95 -11.09 -6.56
CA ALA A 662 -4.52 -10.75 -5.21
C ALA A 662 -5.70 -10.24 -4.38
N PHE A 663 -5.70 -10.55 -3.08
CA PHE A 663 -6.65 -9.98 -2.13
C PHE A 663 -6.31 -8.52 -1.83
N CYS A 664 -6.68 -7.63 -2.73
CA CYS A 664 -6.64 -6.18 -2.54
C CYS A 664 -7.91 -5.54 -3.07
N ASP A 665 -8.19 -4.34 -2.56
CA ASP A 665 -8.98 -3.40 -3.31
C ASP A 665 -8.08 -2.71 -4.35
N ARG A 666 -8.66 -2.24 -5.45
CA ARG A 666 -7.90 -1.41 -6.42
C ARG A 666 -7.24 -0.22 -5.72
N ASP A 667 -7.81 0.20 -4.60
CA ASP A 667 -7.41 1.38 -3.86
C ASP A 667 -6.10 1.19 -3.09
N ASP A 668 -5.65 -0.06 -2.95
CA ASP A 668 -4.40 -0.46 -2.30
C ASP A 668 -3.19 -0.40 -3.26
N VAL A 669 -3.45 -0.10 -4.54
CA VAL A 669 -2.45 -0.07 -5.61
C VAL A 669 -2.44 1.31 -6.27
N GLY A 670 -1.24 1.88 -6.39
CA GLY A 670 -1.00 3.10 -7.16
C GLY A 670 -0.48 2.79 -8.55
N GLY A 671 -0.66 3.75 -9.46
CA GLY A 671 -0.20 3.67 -10.83
C GLY A 671 0.32 5.03 -11.30
N ILE A 672 1.35 4.99 -12.16
CA ILE A 672 1.83 6.14 -12.93
C ILE A 672 2.26 5.64 -14.31
N SER A 673 1.89 6.37 -15.35
CA SER A 673 2.31 6.10 -16.72
C SER A 673 2.94 7.35 -17.29
N THR A 674 4.09 7.17 -17.95
CA THR A 674 4.83 8.27 -18.56
C THR A 674 5.36 7.88 -19.92
N PRO A 675 5.23 8.75 -20.94
CA PRO A 675 5.83 8.52 -22.25
C PRO A 675 7.36 8.60 -22.21
N LEU A 676 7.96 9.21 -21.18
CA LEU A 676 9.40 9.26 -20.99
C LEU A 676 9.73 9.38 -19.50
N HIS A 677 10.17 8.28 -18.88
CA HIS A 677 10.64 8.32 -17.50
C HIS A 677 12.13 8.72 -17.44
N PRO A 678 12.55 9.73 -16.65
CA PRO A 678 13.92 10.24 -16.65
C PRO A 678 15.00 9.18 -16.39
N GLN A 679 14.77 8.27 -15.43
CA GLN A 679 15.74 7.21 -15.10
C GLN A 679 15.67 5.98 -16.02
N VAL A 680 14.54 5.76 -16.72
CA VAL A 680 14.38 4.60 -17.62
C VAL A 680 14.81 4.96 -19.04
N GLY A 681 14.68 6.24 -19.43
CA GLY A 681 15.07 6.75 -20.75
C GLY A 681 14.07 6.45 -21.88
N LYS A 682 12.95 5.81 -21.57
CA LYS A 682 11.85 5.46 -22.50
C LYS A 682 10.51 5.47 -21.78
N SER A 683 9.44 5.14 -22.51
CA SER A 683 8.09 5.04 -21.96
C SER A 683 7.99 3.93 -20.91
N ALA A 684 7.26 4.20 -19.82
CA ALA A 684 7.09 3.25 -18.74
C ALA A 684 5.73 3.35 -18.06
N ILE A 685 5.24 2.21 -17.57
CA ILE A 685 4.06 2.11 -16.69
C ILE A 685 4.52 1.54 -15.36
N PHE A 686 4.34 2.29 -14.29
CA PHE A 686 4.62 1.91 -12.91
C PHE A 686 3.33 1.46 -12.23
N ILE A 687 3.41 0.35 -11.50
CA ILE A 687 2.36 -0.15 -10.60
C ILE A 687 3.03 -0.41 -9.26
N TYR A 688 2.53 0.20 -8.19
CA TYR A 688 3.18 0.14 -6.87
C TYR A 688 2.19 -0.02 -5.73
N ASP A 689 2.70 -0.46 -4.58
CA ASP A 689 1.89 -0.58 -3.37
C ASP A 689 1.53 0.82 -2.87
N GLY A 690 0.24 1.10 -2.70
CA GLY A 690 -0.27 2.41 -2.25
C GLY A 690 -0.02 2.72 -0.77
N TYR A 691 0.98 2.07 -0.17
CA TYR A 691 1.28 2.10 1.25
C TYR A 691 2.79 2.27 1.49
N PRO A 692 3.21 3.11 2.46
CA PRO A 692 4.61 3.24 2.82
C PRO A 692 5.25 1.91 3.23
N GLY A 693 6.44 1.64 2.67
CA GLY A 693 7.20 0.40 2.86
C GLY A 693 6.75 -0.79 2.02
N GLY A 694 5.59 -0.73 1.36
CA GLY A 694 4.99 -1.85 0.62
C GLY A 694 4.32 -2.90 1.51
N VAL A 695 3.34 -3.61 0.97
CA VAL A 695 2.56 -4.67 1.63
C VAL A 695 2.63 -6.02 0.89
N GLY A 696 3.38 -6.07 -0.21
CA GLY A 696 3.60 -7.27 -1.03
C GLY A 696 2.69 -7.39 -2.25
N LEU A 697 1.94 -6.35 -2.59
CA LEU A 697 1.03 -6.38 -3.76
C LEU A 697 1.82 -6.34 -5.08
N SER A 698 2.86 -5.53 -5.15
CA SER A 698 3.72 -5.38 -6.32
C SER A 698 4.55 -6.63 -6.58
N GLU A 699 4.93 -7.36 -5.53
CA GLU A 699 5.55 -8.68 -5.66
C GLU A 699 4.61 -9.64 -6.38
N ARG A 700 3.36 -9.71 -5.90
CA ARG A 700 2.34 -10.57 -6.51
C ARG A 700 2.05 -10.13 -7.94
N CYS A 701 1.86 -8.83 -8.19
CA CYS A 701 1.63 -8.27 -9.52
C CYS A 701 2.77 -8.61 -10.49
N TYR A 702 4.03 -8.48 -10.05
CA TYR A 702 5.20 -8.86 -10.85
C TYR A 702 5.21 -10.36 -11.20
N SER A 703 4.75 -11.23 -10.30
CA SER A 703 4.66 -12.67 -10.55
C SER A 703 3.63 -13.05 -11.63
N VAL A 704 2.47 -12.36 -11.66
CA VAL A 704 1.34 -12.65 -12.56
C VAL A 704 1.21 -11.66 -13.73
N LEU A 705 2.21 -10.80 -13.96
CA LEU A 705 2.10 -9.64 -14.84
C LEU A 705 1.65 -9.99 -16.27
N GLU A 706 2.18 -11.08 -16.85
CA GLU A 706 1.79 -11.53 -18.19
C GLU A 706 0.29 -11.87 -18.23
N GLU A 707 -0.18 -12.71 -17.30
CA GLU A 707 -1.59 -13.11 -17.22
C GLU A 707 -2.51 -11.92 -16.95
N LEU A 708 -2.09 -10.97 -16.11
CA LEU A 708 -2.82 -9.73 -15.86
C LEU A 708 -3.01 -8.92 -17.15
N LEU A 709 -1.96 -8.74 -17.95
CA LEU A 709 -2.03 -8.02 -19.21
C LEU A 709 -2.90 -8.77 -20.24
N GLU A 710 -2.88 -10.11 -20.26
CA GLU A 710 -3.76 -10.91 -21.12
C GLU A 710 -5.24 -10.70 -20.77
N ARG A 711 -5.59 -10.74 -19.47
CA ARG A 711 -6.97 -10.46 -19.00
C ARG A 711 -7.38 -9.03 -19.29
N THR A 712 -6.44 -8.09 -19.16
CA THR A 712 -6.67 -6.69 -19.50
C THR A 712 -7.01 -6.53 -20.98
N LEU A 713 -6.28 -7.20 -21.87
CA LEU A 713 -6.58 -7.20 -23.30
C LEU A 713 -7.95 -7.81 -23.60
N GLU A 714 -8.28 -8.95 -22.98
CA GLU A 714 -9.57 -9.62 -23.13
C GLU A 714 -10.73 -8.69 -22.75
N MET A 715 -10.65 -8.01 -21.59
CA MET A 715 -11.64 -7.04 -21.13
C MET A 715 -11.82 -5.87 -22.12
N LEU A 716 -10.71 -5.31 -22.61
CA LEU A 716 -10.78 -4.16 -23.53
C LEU A 716 -11.42 -4.54 -24.86
N LEU A 717 -11.14 -5.74 -25.37
CA LEU A 717 -11.71 -6.24 -26.63
C LEU A 717 -13.21 -6.55 -26.50
N THR A 718 -13.66 -7.06 -25.35
CA THR A 718 -15.08 -7.40 -25.17
C THR A 718 -15.95 -6.22 -24.75
N CYS A 719 -15.38 -5.13 -24.24
CA CYS A 719 -16.12 -3.91 -23.93
C CYS A 719 -16.65 -3.24 -25.21
N GLU A 720 -17.93 -2.85 -25.25
CA GLU A 720 -18.60 -2.32 -26.45
C GLU A 720 -18.45 -0.81 -26.64
N CYS A 721 -17.89 -0.10 -25.65
CA CYS A 721 -17.71 1.35 -25.77
C CYS A 721 -16.64 1.71 -26.81
N GLU A 722 -16.84 2.80 -27.54
CA GLU A 722 -15.88 3.27 -28.55
C GLU A 722 -14.73 4.06 -27.91
N LEU A 723 -15.06 5.07 -27.10
CA LEU A 723 -14.09 6.03 -26.55
C LEU A 723 -13.44 5.58 -25.23
N GLY A 724 -14.01 4.56 -24.58
CA GLY A 724 -13.66 4.19 -23.21
C GLY A 724 -14.69 4.63 -22.18
N CYS A 725 -14.92 3.81 -21.15
CA CYS A 725 -15.97 4.00 -20.16
C CYS A 725 -15.51 3.61 -18.74
N PRO A 726 -16.32 3.91 -17.70
CA PRO A 726 -16.08 3.42 -16.32
C PRO A 726 -15.93 1.90 -16.19
N ALA A 727 -16.39 1.12 -17.17
CA ALA A 727 -16.26 -0.32 -17.20
C ALA A 727 -15.04 -0.84 -17.98
N CYS A 728 -14.10 0.02 -18.40
CA CYS A 728 -12.87 -0.45 -19.02
C CYS A 728 -11.63 0.36 -18.62
N ILE A 729 -11.54 1.63 -19.00
CA ILE A 729 -10.28 2.40 -18.94
C ILE A 729 -10.30 3.59 -17.97
N GLN A 730 -11.46 3.92 -17.38
CA GLN A 730 -11.55 5.04 -16.45
C GLN A 730 -11.31 4.59 -15.01
N SER A 731 -10.58 5.41 -14.27
CA SER A 731 -10.32 5.23 -12.84
C SER A 731 -10.91 6.40 -12.03
N PRO A 732 -11.70 6.14 -10.99
CA PRO A 732 -12.14 7.18 -10.05
C PRO A 732 -11.01 7.74 -9.17
N LYS A 733 -9.82 7.11 -9.22
CA LYS A 733 -8.60 7.57 -8.52
C LYS A 733 -7.66 8.38 -9.41
N CYS A 734 -7.99 8.56 -10.68
CA CYS A 734 -7.11 9.26 -11.60
C CYS A 734 -6.95 10.73 -11.15
N GLY A 735 -5.74 11.09 -10.72
CA GLY A 735 -5.37 12.46 -10.32
C GLY A 735 -5.42 13.44 -11.49
N SER A 736 -5.26 12.95 -12.72
CA SER A 736 -5.40 13.72 -13.97
C SER A 736 -6.86 13.82 -14.46
N GLY A 737 -7.84 13.37 -13.68
CA GLY A 737 -9.26 13.49 -14.02
C GLY A 737 -9.70 12.64 -15.22
N ASN A 738 -9.03 11.52 -15.48
CA ASN A 738 -9.24 10.61 -16.62
C ASN A 738 -8.95 11.24 -18.00
N VAL A 739 -7.98 12.14 -18.07
CA VAL A 739 -7.57 12.78 -19.33
C VAL A 739 -6.04 12.82 -19.44
N PRO A 740 -5.46 12.45 -20.60
CA PRO A 740 -6.08 11.78 -21.74
C PRO A 740 -6.24 10.27 -21.50
N LEU A 741 -7.20 9.63 -22.19
CA LEU A 741 -7.38 8.18 -22.22
C LEU A 741 -7.74 7.76 -23.65
N ASP A 742 -7.16 6.64 -24.11
CA ASP A 742 -7.42 6.09 -25.46
C ASP A 742 -7.48 4.56 -25.43
N LYS A 743 -8.68 4.02 -25.62
CA LYS A 743 -8.94 2.58 -25.61
C LYS A 743 -8.24 1.84 -26.75
N GLN A 744 -8.27 2.40 -27.97
CA GLN A 744 -7.71 1.74 -29.15
C GLN A 744 -6.19 1.71 -29.07
N SER A 745 -5.58 2.79 -28.58
CA SER A 745 -4.16 2.82 -28.25
C SER A 745 -3.80 1.74 -27.22
N ALA A 746 -4.56 1.62 -26.13
CA ALA A 746 -4.30 0.60 -25.10
C ALA A 746 -4.38 -0.83 -25.65
N ILE A 747 -5.37 -1.14 -26.49
CA ILE A 747 -5.51 -2.44 -27.15
C ILE A 747 -4.31 -2.72 -28.06
N LEU A 748 -3.90 -1.76 -28.88
CA LEU A 748 -2.76 -1.92 -29.79
C LEU A 748 -1.46 -2.14 -29.00
N ILE A 749 -1.21 -1.33 -27.97
CA ILE A 749 -0.05 -1.47 -27.08
C ILE A 749 -0.04 -2.86 -26.45
N LEU A 750 -1.14 -3.32 -25.86
CA LEU A 750 -1.24 -4.66 -25.26
C LEU A 750 -0.99 -5.78 -26.26
N LYS A 751 -1.57 -5.72 -27.46
CA LYS A 751 -1.32 -6.71 -28.51
C LYS A 751 0.17 -6.78 -28.87
N MET A 752 0.85 -5.64 -28.94
CA MET A 752 2.28 -5.57 -29.24
C MET A 752 3.14 -6.09 -28.08
N LEU A 753 2.85 -5.69 -26.84
CA LEU A 753 3.54 -6.17 -25.63
C LEU A 753 3.43 -7.70 -25.51
N LEU A 754 2.25 -8.27 -25.76
CA LEU A 754 1.94 -9.69 -25.63
C LEU A 754 2.25 -10.53 -26.89
N ASP A 755 2.93 -9.95 -27.88
CA ASP A 755 3.31 -10.61 -29.14
C ASP A 755 2.13 -11.30 -29.87
N LYS A 756 0.98 -10.63 -29.96
CA LYS A 756 -0.20 -11.17 -30.65
C LYS A 756 0.02 -11.18 -32.17
N PRO A 757 -0.45 -12.22 -32.90
CA PRO A 757 -0.10 -12.42 -34.31
C PRO A 757 -0.57 -11.30 -35.24
N GLU A 758 -1.67 -10.62 -34.90
CA GLU A 758 -2.29 -9.57 -35.74
C GLU A 758 -1.41 -8.33 -35.88
N VAL A 759 -0.48 -8.10 -34.94
CA VAL A 759 0.39 -6.91 -34.94
C VAL A 759 1.80 -7.18 -35.46
N LYS A 760 2.09 -8.40 -35.94
CA LYS A 760 3.42 -8.77 -36.45
C LYS A 760 3.88 -7.91 -37.63
N HIS A 761 2.95 -7.43 -38.46
CA HIS A 761 3.30 -6.54 -39.56
C HIS A 761 3.88 -5.21 -39.06
N PHE A 762 3.39 -4.68 -37.93
CA PHE A 762 3.90 -3.43 -37.33
C PHE A 762 5.31 -3.60 -36.80
N ILE A 763 5.63 -4.79 -36.28
CA ILE A 763 6.96 -5.17 -35.81
C ILE A 763 7.95 -5.20 -36.99
N GLN A 764 7.51 -5.68 -38.16
CA GLN A 764 8.33 -5.75 -39.38
C GLN A 764 8.50 -4.40 -40.08
N THR A 765 7.45 -3.57 -40.14
CA THR A 765 7.48 -2.23 -40.78
C THR A 765 8.07 -1.13 -39.90
N GLY A 766 8.15 -1.33 -38.57
CA GLY A 766 8.79 -0.39 -37.64
C GLY A 766 10.30 -0.20 -37.88
N SER A 767 10.90 -1.05 -38.72
CA SER A 767 12.28 -1.01 -39.19
C SER A 767 12.53 -0.04 -40.36
N SER A 768 11.48 0.43 -41.06
CA SER A 768 11.62 0.99 -42.42
C SER A 768 10.97 2.36 -42.67
N LEU A 769 10.89 3.24 -41.66
CA LEU A 769 10.50 4.64 -41.86
C LEU A 769 11.70 5.57 -41.61
N PRO A 770 11.84 6.71 -42.33
CA PRO A 770 13.00 7.59 -42.21
C PRO A 770 13.11 8.16 -40.79
N GLU A 771 14.32 8.16 -40.23
CA GLU A 771 14.65 8.86 -38.99
C GLU A 771 14.50 10.37 -39.18
N SER A 772 13.31 10.91 -38.94
CA SER A 772 13.15 12.35 -38.75
C SER A 772 11.98 12.67 -37.82
N GLN A 773 12.28 13.46 -36.78
CA GLN A 773 11.37 14.18 -35.87
C GLN A 773 10.85 13.48 -34.60
N ILE A 774 11.73 12.77 -33.89
CA ILE A 774 11.77 12.81 -32.42
C ILE A 774 13.19 13.22 -32.06
N PRO A 775 13.45 14.20 -31.17
CA PRO A 775 14.80 14.47 -30.72
C PRO A 775 15.26 13.28 -29.88
N ARG A 776 15.84 12.28 -30.54
CA ARG A 776 16.77 11.37 -29.91
C ARG A 776 17.93 12.24 -29.46
N LYS A 777 17.97 12.56 -28.16
CA LYS A 777 19.24 12.96 -27.57
C LYS A 777 20.15 11.77 -27.69
N ASP A 778 21.32 11.97 -28.30
CA ASP A 778 22.41 11.02 -28.32
C ASP A 778 22.67 10.53 -26.89
N ILE A 779 22.17 9.33 -26.59
CA ILE A 779 22.64 8.49 -25.50
C ILE A 779 23.62 7.50 -26.13
N SER A 780 24.73 8.05 -26.62
CA SER A 780 26.03 7.41 -26.53
C SER A 780 26.74 8.20 -25.44
N LEU A 781 26.72 7.76 -24.18
CA LEU A 781 27.79 6.96 -23.61
C LEU A 781 27.25 6.23 -22.36
N ILE A 782 26.76 4.99 -22.50
CA ILE A 782 27.07 3.98 -21.49
C ILE A 782 28.22 3.20 -22.09
N LYS A 783 29.42 3.68 -21.77
CA LYS A 783 30.66 3.00 -22.11
C LYS A 783 30.71 1.71 -21.31
N GLU A 784 30.93 0.63 -22.04
CA GLU A 784 31.74 -0.49 -21.60
C GLU A 784 32.90 -0.01 -20.71
N THR A 785 33.13 -0.75 -19.64
CA THR A 785 34.35 -0.70 -18.84
C THR A 785 35.58 -0.73 -19.76
N LYS A 786 36.24 0.42 -19.95
CA LYS A 786 37.65 0.58 -20.36
C LYS A 786 38.16 2.02 -20.18
N ASN A 787 38.93 2.23 -19.10
CA ASN A 787 40.11 3.09 -18.96
C ASN A 787 40.23 4.38 -19.82
N GLN A 788 39.42 5.41 -19.55
CA GLN A 788 39.84 6.79 -19.82
C GLN A 788 39.48 7.66 -18.61
N GLU A 789 40.47 8.41 -18.11
CA GLU A 789 40.29 9.35 -17.00
C GLU A 789 39.26 10.44 -17.38
N PRO A 790 38.39 10.87 -16.44
CA PRO A 790 37.37 11.89 -16.70
C PRO A 790 38.00 13.26 -16.98
N ARG A 791 37.43 14.04 -17.91
CA ARG A 791 37.92 15.40 -18.23
C ARG A 791 37.44 16.41 -17.19
N ILE A 792 38.27 16.69 -16.20
CA ILE A 792 38.09 17.77 -15.22
C ILE A 792 38.64 19.09 -15.79
N LEU A 793 37.84 20.15 -15.73
CA LEU A 793 38.27 21.52 -15.98
C LEU A 793 38.24 22.32 -14.68
N VAL A 794 39.30 23.07 -14.38
CA VAL A 794 39.33 24.01 -13.25
C VAL A 794 39.23 25.42 -13.81
N PHE A 795 38.30 26.22 -13.30
CA PHE A 795 37.87 27.48 -13.91
C PHE A 795 37.79 28.61 -12.88
N ASP A 796 38.23 29.79 -13.29
CA ASP A 796 38.10 31.05 -12.55
C ASP A 796 38.05 32.23 -13.54
N LEU A 797 37.44 33.36 -13.15
CA LEU A 797 37.42 34.59 -13.95
C LEU A 797 37.67 35.85 -13.14
N GLU A 798 38.20 36.86 -13.83
CA GLU A 798 38.40 38.22 -13.31
C GLU A 798 37.47 39.21 -14.01
N THR A 799 37.12 40.29 -13.30
CA THR A 799 36.11 41.26 -13.74
C THR A 799 36.69 42.64 -14.03
N LYS A 800 35.98 43.45 -14.83
CA LYS A 800 36.40 44.82 -15.18
C LYS A 800 35.97 45.87 -14.16
N ARG A 801 34.90 45.59 -13.42
CA ARG A 801 34.23 46.52 -12.49
C ARG A 801 34.03 45.84 -11.14
N SER A 802 34.21 46.60 -10.06
CA SER A 802 33.98 46.09 -8.70
C SER A 802 32.48 45.99 -8.38
N ALA A 803 32.13 45.27 -7.31
CA ALA A 803 30.77 45.21 -6.81
C ALA A 803 30.22 46.61 -6.45
N GLU A 804 31.06 47.52 -5.96
CA GLU A 804 30.67 48.90 -5.64
C GLU A 804 30.31 49.69 -6.90
N GLU A 805 31.05 49.50 -8.00
CA GLU A 805 30.82 50.18 -9.28
C GLU A 805 29.53 49.74 -9.98
N VAL A 806 29.01 48.55 -9.65
CA VAL A 806 27.74 48.04 -10.19
C VAL A 806 26.57 48.13 -9.20
N GLY A 807 26.77 48.77 -8.04
CA GLY A 807 25.71 48.98 -7.05
C GLY A 807 25.42 47.80 -6.12
N GLY A 808 26.39 46.91 -5.92
CA GLY A 808 26.35 45.81 -4.96
C GLY A 808 26.45 44.42 -5.59
N TRP A 809 26.67 43.39 -4.76
CA TRP A 809 26.85 41.99 -5.18
C TRP A 809 25.63 41.36 -5.85
N THR A 810 24.43 41.92 -5.68
CA THR A 810 23.24 41.47 -6.40
C THR A 810 23.31 41.76 -7.90
N ASN A 811 24.18 42.69 -8.31
CA ASN A 811 24.36 43.12 -9.70
C ASN A 811 25.64 42.56 -10.33
N SER A 812 26.17 41.43 -9.82
CA SER A 812 27.44 40.86 -10.31
C SER A 812 27.45 40.52 -11.81
N HIS A 813 26.30 40.24 -12.41
CA HIS A 813 26.17 40.06 -13.87
C HIS A 813 26.59 41.30 -14.67
N LEU A 814 26.57 42.50 -14.07
CA LEU A 814 27.01 43.75 -14.69
C LEU A 814 28.52 44.01 -14.53
N MET A 815 29.30 43.14 -13.87
CA MET A 815 30.71 43.43 -13.58
C MET A 815 31.62 43.30 -14.82
N SER A 816 31.15 42.63 -15.87
CA SER A 816 31.86 42.33 -17.12
C SER A 816 33.16 41.54 -16.96
N ILE A 817 33.39 40.59 -17.86
CA ILE A 817 34.59 39.74 -17.83
C ILE A 817 35.79 40.56 -18.32
N ALA A 818 36.88 40.55 -17.54
CA ALA A 818 38.17 41.04 -17.98
C ALA A 818 38.98 39.93 -18.65
N LEU A 819 39.06 38.77 -17.98
CA LEU A 819 39.85 37.62 -18.39
C LEU A 819 39.36 36.37 -17.65
N ALA A 820 39.41 35.21 -18.29
CA ALA A 820 39.05 33.93 -17.70
C ALA A 820 40.15 32.89 -17.97
N VAL A 821 40.46 32.06 -16.98
CA VAL A 821 41.47 31.00 -17.12
C VAL A 821 40.83 29.63 -16.85
N VAL A 822 41.18 28.65 -17.68
CA VAL A 822 40.75 27.25 -17.54
C VAL A 822 41.96 26.33 -17.58
N TRP A 823 42.11 25.45 -16.59
CA TRP A 823 43.03 24.31 -16.65
C TRP A 823 42.28 23.05 -17.09
N ASP A 824 42.85 22.29 -18.02
CA ASP A 824 42.26 21.05 -18.55
C ASP A 824 43.10 19.83 -18.14
N SER A 825 42.48 18.87 -17.44
CA SER A 825 43.13 17.64 -16.97
C SER A 825 43.53 16.67 -18.09
N ILE A 826 42.88 16.69 -19.24
CA ILE A 826 43.24 15.81 -20.36
C ILE A 826 44.36 16.45 -21.19
N GLU A 827 44.29 17.76 -21.41
CA GLU A 827 45.33 18.47 -22.16
C GLU A 827 46.53 18.94 -21.30
N GLN A 828 46.41 18.84 -19.97
CA GLN A 828 47.43 19.20 -18.98
C GLN A 828 48.00 20.62 -19.17
N LYS A 829 47.17 21.58 -19.60
CA LYS A 829 47.58 22.98 -19.86
C LYS A 829 46.49 23.97 -19.50
N PHE A 830 46.89 25.24 -19.39
CA PHE A 830 46.00 26.37 -19.16
C PHE A 830 45.57 27.01 -20.47
N PHE A 831 44.34 27.53 -20.49
CA PHE A 831 43.74 28.31 -21.56
C PHE A 831 43.26 29.63 -20.99
N THR A 832 43.54 30.72 -21.70
CA THR A 832 43.14 32.06 -21.31
C THR A 832 42.15 32.59 -22.34
N PHE A 833 41.08 33.23 -21.88
CA PHE A 833 40.03 33.79 -22.72
C PHE A 833 39.76 35.24 -22.31
N GLN A 834 39.75 36.15 -23.28
CA GLN A 834 39.32 37.54 -23.06
C GLN A 834 37.82 37.69 -23.32
N GLU A 835 37.26 38.88 -23.02
CA GLU A 835 35.81 39.15 -23.16
C GLU A 835 35.26 38.84 -24.57
N GLN A 836 36.03 39.12 -25.63
CA GLN A 836 35.61 38.80 -27.01
C GLN A 836 35.63 37.30 -27.34
N GLU A 837 36.13 36.44 -26.44
CA GLU A 837 36.29 34.99 -26.64
C GLU A 837 35.37 34.15 -25.73
N VAL A 838 34.37 34.78 -25.09
CA VAL A 838 33.45 34.11 -24.15
C VAL A 838 32.72 32.92 -24.80
N ASP A 839 32.37 32.99 -26.08
CA ASP A 839 31.79 31.85 -26.81
C ASP A 839 32.72 30.63 -26.86
N SER A 840 34.03 30.87 -26.99
CA SER A 840 35.06 29.83 -26.98
C SER A 840 35.26 29.25 -25.58
N LEU A 841 35.21 30.10 -24.55
CA LEU A 841 35.22 29.67 -23.14
C LEU A 841 34.02 28.77 -22.84
N ILE A 842 32.80 29.17 -23.24
CA ILE A 842 31.58 28.38 -23.02
C ILE A 842 31.66 27.03 -23.73
N LYS A 843 32.15 27.02 -24.98
CA LYS A 843 32.40 25.76 -25.71
C LYS A 843 33.38 24.86 -24.96
N LYS A 844 34.45 25.43 -24.39
CA LYS A 844 35.44 24.68 -23.61
C LYS A 844 34.81 24.08 -22.34
N LEU A 845 34.07 24.87 -21.56
CA LEU A 845 33.38 24.41 -20.34
C LEU A 845 32.40 23.26 -20.61
N LYS A 846 31.70 23.27 -21.76
CA LYS A 846 30.80 22.18 -22.18
C LYS A 846 31.51 20.85 -22.46
N THR A 847 32.83 20.85 -22.63
CA THR A 847 33.60 19.61 -22.84
C THR A 847 33.97 18.89 -21.54
N ALA A 848 33.73 19.51 -20.39
CA ALA A 848 34.09 18.94 -19.09
C ALA A 848 33.15 17.82 -18.67
N ASP A 849 33.70 16.75 -18.10
CA ASP A 849 32.96 15.82 -17.24
C ASP A 849 32.65 16.45 -15.88
N LEU A 850 33.49 17.39 -15.44
CA LEU A 850 33.34 18.17 -14.21
C LEU A 850 34.05 19.52 -14.33
N VAL A 851 33.36 20.62 -14.03
CA VAL A 851 33.96 21.94 -13.83
C VAL A 851 34.14 22.18 -12.34
N VAL A 852 35.37 22.45 -11.91
CA VAL A 852 35.72 22.73 -10.52
C VAL A 852 36.12 24.19 -10.40
N GLY A 853 35.69 24.85 -9.33
CA GLY A 853 36.13 26.21 -9.04
C GLY A 853 35.83 26.62 -7.61
N PHE A 854 36.14 27.87 -7.30
CA PHE A 854 35.98 28.42 -5.96
C PHE A 854 35.02 29.61 -6.00
N ASN A 855 33.73 29.37 -5.68
CA ASN A 855 32.61 30.32 -5.81
C ASN A 855 31.99 30.46 -7.22
N LEU A 856 32.09 29.43 -8.05
CA LEU A 856 31.51 29.40 -9.40
C LEU A 856 30.03 29.74 -9.44
N VAL A 857 29.29 29.16 -8.51
CA VAL A 857 27.82 29.20 -8.51
C VAL A 857 27.31 30.60 -8.19
N ASN A 858 27.85 31.20 -7.13
CA ASN A 858 27.34 32.47 -6.60
C ASN A 858 28.10 33.68 -7.14
N PHE A 859 29.03 33.48 -8.07
CA PHE A 859 29.82 34.57 -8.65
C PHE A 859 30.13 34.34 -10.13
N ASP A 860 31.03 33.42 -10.48
CA ASP A 860 31.58 33.34 -11.85
C ASP A 860 30.50 33.06 -12.90
N TYR A 861 29.56 32.16 -12.62
CA TYR A 861 28.43 31.88 -13.51
C TYR A 861 27.41 33.02 -13.57
N ILE A 862 27.26 33.81 -12.51
CA ILE A 862 26.42 35.01 -12.52
C ILE A 862 27.03 36.06 -13.47
N VAL A 863 28.35 36.26 -13.41
CA VAL A 863 29.06 37.16 -14.34
C VAL A 863 28.94 36.65 -15.78
N LEU A 864 29.14 35.35 -16.01
CA LEU A 864 29.03 34.74 -17.34
C LEU A 864 27.61 34.75 -17.92
N SER A 865 26.57 34.71 -17.07
CA SER A 865 25.17 34.72 -17.52
C SER A 865 24.79 35.97 -18.34
N ALA A 866 25.53 37.07 -18.19
CA ALA A 866 25.33 38.28 -19.01
C ALA A 866 25.70 38.09 -20.49
N TYR A 867 26.46 37.04 -20.82
CA TYR A 867 26.99 36.80 -22.17
C TYR A 867 26.32 35.61 -22.87
N THR A 868 25.42 34.86 -22.20
CA THR A 868 24.82 33.65 -22.77
C THR A 868 23.49 33.27 -22.11
N ASP A 869 22.56 32.73 -22.90
CA ASP A 869 21.33 32.08 -22.38
C ASP A 869 21.57 30.64 -21.88
N LEU A 870 22.84 30.22 -21.80
CA LEU A 870 23.19 28.90 -21.27
C LEU A 870 22.87 28.84 -19.78
N ASP A 871 22.01 27.89 -19.43
CA ASP A 871 21.76 27.52 -18.06
C ASP A 871 22.97 26.75 -17.48
N PHE A 872 23.82 27.46 -16.73
CA PHE A 872 25.01 26.92 -16.09
C PHE A 872 24.69 25.84 -15.03
N SER A 873 23.44 25.73 -14.56
CA SER A 873 23.02 24.61 -13.69
C SER A 873 23.09 23.24 -14.39
N LYS A 874 23.16 23.25 -15.72
CA LYS A 874 23.28 22.04 -16.55
C LYS A 874 24.73 21.60 -16.75
N ILE A 875 25.71 22.41 -16.35
CA ILE A 875 27.12 22.03 -16.39
C ILE A 875 27.43 21.26 -15.09
N PRO A 876 28.01 20.05 -15.15
CA PRO A 876 28.42 19.35 -13.95
C PRO A 876 29.47 20.17 -13.20
N THR A 877 29.08 20.77 -12.08
CA THR A 877 29.92 21.72 -11.35
C THR A 877 30.15 21.30 -9.91
N PHE A 878 31.41 21.35 -9.48
CA PHE A 878 31.81 21.23 -8.08
C PHE A 878 32.40 22.56 -7.59
N ASP A 879 31.61 23.25 -6.76
CA ASP A 879 32.02 24.50 -6.11
C ASP A 879 32.52 24.20 -4.70
N ILE A 880 33.84 24.34 -4.49
CA ILE A 880 34.51 24.01 -3.23
C ILE A 880 33.97 24.86 -2.08
N LEU A 881 33.73 26.16 -2.32
CA LEU A 881 33.25 27.06 -1.29
C LEU A 881 31.84 26.67 -0.83
N LEU A 882 30.97 26.33 -1.79
CA LEU A 882 29.60 25.92 -1.51
C LEU A 882 29.55 24.60 -0.72
N ASP A 883 30.33 23.59 -1.12
CA ASP A 883 30.39 22.28 -0.42
C ASP A 883 30.89 22.43 1.02
N LEU A 884 31.95 23.21 1.24
CA LEU A 884 32.49 23.44 2.59
C LEU A 884 31.54 24.27 3.45
N TYR A 885 30.88 25.28 2.86
CA TYR A 885 29.89 26.09 3.57
C TYR A 885 28.69 25.27 4.03
N GLN A 886 28.18 24.37 3.21
CA GLN A 886 27.07 23.48 3.59
C GLN A 886 27.41 22.54 4.75
N LYS A 887 28.69 22.18 4.91
CA LYS A 887 29.17 21.28 5.98
C LYS A 887 29.53 22.01 7.28
N ILE A 888 30.16 23.19 7.17
CA ILE A 888 30.73 23.91 8.33
C ILE A 888 29.86 25.11 8.76
N GLY A 889 29.00 25.62 7.86
CA GLY A 889 28.18 26.81 8.10
C GLY A 889 28.97 28.14 8.10
N THR A 890 30.28 28.11 7.81
CA THR A 890 31.16 29.28 7.74
C THR A 890 31.84 29.37 6.38
N ARG A 891 31.93 30.58 5.79
CA ARG A 891 32.63 30.80 4.52
C ARG A 891 34.11 31.06 4.78
N PHE A 892 34.99 30.33 4.09
CA PHE A 892 36.43 30.53 4.14
C PHE A 892 36.93 31.09 2.80
N SER A 893 37.96 31.94 2.83
CA SER A 893 38.61 32.39 1.60
C SER A 893 39.54 31.30 1.05
N LEU A 894 39.75 31.28 -0.27
CA LEU A 894 40.71 30.39 -0.91
C LEU A 894 42.11 30.56 -0.29
N LYS A 895 42.51 31.82 -0.02
CA LYS A 895 43.78 32.15 0.64
C LYS A 895 43.95 31.40 1.97
N HIS A 896 42.93 31.43 2.84
CA HIS A 896 42.97 30.74 4.13
C HIS A 896 43.14 29.23 4.00
N LEU A 897 42.36 28.61 3.11
CA LEU A 897 42.42 27.15 2.92
C LEU A 897 43.75 26.72 2.31
N VAL A 898 44.30 27.48 1.38
CA VAL A 898 45.60 27.20 0.75
C VAL A 898 46.75 27.39 1.74
N GLU A 899 46.75 28.46 2.55
CA GLU A 899 47.80 28.68 3.56
C GLU A 899 47.85 27.54 4.59
N VAL A 900 46.68 27.04 5.00
CA VAL A 900 46.57 25.98 6.01
C VAL A 900 46.89 24.59 5.46
N ASN A 901 46.59 24.31 4.18
CA ASN A 901 46.67 22.96 3.63
C ASN A 901 47.83 22.74 2.64
N LEU A 902 48.28 23.79 1.95
CA LEU A 902 49.31 23.70 0.91
C LEU A 902 50.61 24.42 1.28
N ASN A 903 50.66 25.15 2.40
CA ASN A 903 51.78 26.02 2.80
C ASN A 903 52.21 27.02 1.71
N GLN A 904 51.27 27.42 0.84
CA GLN A 904 51.48 28.43 -0.19
C GLN A 904 50.76 29.72 0.20
N THR A 905 51.36 30.87 -0.10
CA THR A 905 50.74 32.18 0.15
C THR A 905 50.18 32.72 -1.16
N LYS A 906 48.88 33.04 -1.19
CA LYS A 906 48.25 33.68 -2.36
C LYS A 906 48.81 35.11 -2.50
N LEU A 907 49.39 35.42 -3.65
CA LEU A 907 49.89 36.76 -4.01
C LEU A 907 48.70 37.63 -4.45
N GLY A 908 48.36 38.67 -3.68
CA GLY A 908 47.39 39.71 -4.07
C GLY A 908 45.91 39.43 -3.76
N ASN A 909 45.08 40.47 -3.87
CA ASN A 909 43.63 40.42 -3.65
C ASN A 909 42.84 40.72 -4.94
N GLY A 910 41.59 40.27 -5.04
CA GLY A 910 40.75 40.47 -6.24
C GLY A 910 40.38 41.94 -6.53
N LEU A 911 40.78 42.90 -5.69
CA LEU A 911 40.63 44.33 -5.99
C LEU A 911 41.86 44.87 -6.73
N GLU A 912 43.04 44.28 -6.52
CA GLU A 912 44.26 44.61 -7.27
C GLU A 912 44.16 44.20 -8.74
N SER A 913 43.48 43.09 -9.04
CA SER A 913 43.21 42.65 -10.42
C SER A 913 42.44 43.71 -11.20
N ILE A 914 41.38 44.30 -10.62
CA ILE A 914 40.59 45.38 -11.24
C ILE A 914 41.45 46.64 -11.48
N VAL A 915 42.38 46.96 -10.58
CA VAL A 915 43.32 48.07 -10.77
C VAL A 915 44.27 47.81 -11.94
N TRP A 916 44.74 46.57 -12.11
CA TRP A 916 45.58 46.19 -13.26
C TRP A 916 44.81 46.23 -14.57
N VAL A 917 43.54 45.80 -14.59
CA VAL A 917 42.64 45.93 -15.74
C VAL A 917 42.50 47.39 -16.16
N LYS A 918 42.25 48.31 -15.22
CA LYS A 918 42.15 49.76 -15.48
C LYS A 918 43.45 50.38 -16.00
N LYS A 919 44.60 49.78 -15.67
CA LYS A 919 45.94 50.18 -16.15
C LYS A 919 46.37 49.46 -17.44
N GLY A 920 45.51 48.62 -18.02
CA GLY A 920 45.81 47.85 -19.24
C GLY A 920 46.87 46.74 -19.05
N ARG A 921 47.15 46.34 -17.81
CA ARG A 921 48.17 45.33 -17.46
C ARG A 921 47.55 43.92 -17.40
N PHE A 922 47.07 43.44 -18.55
CA PHE A 922 46.44 42.12 -18.66
C PHE A 922 47.43 40.96 -18.42
N ASP A 923 48.72 41.20 -18.59
CA ASP A 923 49.80 40.27 -18.23
C ASP A 923 49.76 39.88 -16.75
N LEU A 924 49.56 40.87 -15.87
CA LEU A 924 49.46 40.64 -14.42
C LEU A 924 48.13 40.00 -14.00
N VAL A 925 47.04 40.34 -14.70
CA VAL A 925 45.70 39.75 -14.47
C VAL A 925 45.69 38.27 -14.87
N GLU A 926 46.30 37.93 -16.00
CA GLU A 926 46.44 36.55 -16.45
C GLU A 926 47.30 35.72 -15.49
N GLU A 927 48.45 36.25 -15.05
CA GLU A 927 49.31 35.56 -14.08
C GLU A 927 48.57 35.30 -12.76
N TYR A 928 47.82 36.28 -12.27
CA TYR A 928 47.01 36.17 -11.05
C TYR A 928 45.91 35.12 -11.16
N CYS A 929 45.04 35.23 -12.17
CA CYS A 929 43.93 34.31 -12.38
C CYS A 929 44.43 32.89 -12.63
N ARG A 930 45.52 32.73 -13.39
CA ARG A 930 46.17 31.43 -13.59
C ARG A 930 46.66 30.83 -12.27
N LYS A 931 47.20 31.64 -11.36
CA LYS A 931 47.62 31.16 -10.04
C LYS A 931 46.44 30.71 -9.19
N ASP A 932 45.30 31.39 -9.27
CA ASP A 932 44.08 30.99 -8.56
C ASP A 932 43.49 29.68 -9.07
N VAL A 933 43.47 29.48 -10.39
CA VAL A 933 43.10 28.20 -11.00
C VAL A 933 44.05 27.08 -10.54
N GLU A 934 45.37 27.36 -10.48
CA GLU A 934 46.36 26.40 -10.00
C GLU A 934 46.13 26.01 -8.52
N LEU A 935 45.93 26.99 -7.65
CA LEU A 935 45.68 26.77 -6.22
C LEU A 935 44.37 26.03 -5.98
N THR A 936 43.32 26.36 -6.73
CA THR A 936 42.02 25.69 -6.66
C THR A 936 42.11 24.22 -7.10
N ARG A 937 42.84 23.96 -8.18
CA ARG A 937 43.15 22.60 -8.66
C ARG A 937 43.87 21.79 -7.58
N ASP A 938 44.93 22.34 -7.01
CA ASP A 938 45.77 21.63 -6.04
C ASP A 938 44.99 21.35 -4.75
N LEU A 939 44.15 22.29 -4.30
CA LEU A 939 43.28 22.12 -3.14
C LEU A 939 42.24 21.02 -3.37
N PHE A 940 41.62 20.98 -4.55
CA PHE A 940 40.66 19.95 -4.94
C PHE A 940 41.29 18.55 -4.91
N TYR A 941 42.44 18.36 -5.55
CA TYR A 941 43.13 17.06 -5.56
C TYR A 941 43.67 16.67 -4.18
N LEU A 942 44.07 17.63 -3.35
CA LEU A 942 44.45 17.35 -1.97
C LEU A 942 43.27 16.80 -1.17
N GLY A 943 42.09 17.41 -1.29
CA GLY A 943 40.88 16.94 -0.60
C GLY A 943 40.43 15.56 -1.08
N LEU A 944 40.55 15.26 -2.38
CA LEU A 944 40.32 13.92 -2.94
C LEU A 944 41.29 12.88 -2.39
N LYS A 945 42.57 13.24 -2.26
CA LYS A 945 43.62 12.31 -1.82
C LYS A 945 43.57 12.02 -0.32
N ASN A 946 43.31 13.05 0.48
CA ASN A 946 43.42 12.95 1.94
C ASN A 946 42.08 12.62 2.62
N HIS A 947 40.95 12.82 1.93
CA HIS A 947 39.61 12.72 2.50
C HIS A 947 39.41 13.62 3.74
N PHE A 948 40.15 14.72 3.83
CA PHE A 948 39.94 15.78 4.80
C PHE A 948 40.53 17.11 4.30
N ILE A 949 40.08 18.22 4.88
CA ILE A 949 40.72 19.55 4.75
C ILE A 949 40.82 20.21 6.11
N ARG A 950 41.85 21.02 6.32
CA ARG A 950 42.07 21.74 7.58
C ARG A 950 41.68 23.20 7.46
N PHE A 951 41.22 23.79 8.56
CA PHE A 951 40.92 25.22 8.64
C PHE A 951 41.16 25.69 10.07
N LYS A 952 41.45 26.99 10.25
CA LYS A 952 41.44 27.61 11.58
C LYS A 952 40.08 28.21 11.88
N ASP A 953 39.58 27.97 13.08
CA ASP A 953 38.32 28.55 13.56
C ASP A 953 38.49 30.03 14.00
N ALA A 954 37.42 30.65 14.51
CA ALA A 954 37.44 32.04 14.97
C ALA A 954 38.41 32.31 16.16
N LYS A 955 38.86 31.25 16.85
CA LYS A 955 39.84 31.32 17.95
C LYS A 955 41.27 31.01 17.49
N GLY A 956 41.46 30.69 16.20
CA GLY A 956 42.75 30.34 15.62
C GLY A 956 43.14 28.87 15.82
N GLU A 957 42.24 28.03 16.34
CA GLU A 957 42.49 26.60 16.55
C GLU A 957 42.42 25.86 15.22
N LEU A 958 43.41 25.00 14.96
CA LEU A 958 43.48 24.22 13.72
C LEU A 958 42.57 22.98 13.83
N LEU A 959 41.52 22.94 13.03
CA LEU A 959 40.53 21.87 12.98
C LEU A 959 40.59 21.13 11.64
N GLU A 960 40.16 19.87 11.64
CA GLU A 960 40.13 19.00 10.46
C GLU A 960 38.67 18.60 10.15
N LEU A 961 38.24 18.85 8.91
CA LEU A 961 36.95 18.39 8.40
C LEU A 961 37.17 17.13 7.57
N THR A 962 36.58 16.02 7.98
CA THR A 962 36.52 14.79 7.16
C THR A 962 35.64 15.03 5.93
N LEU A 963 36.17 14.69 4.75
CA LEU A 963 35.54 14.86 3.45
C LEU A 963 35.22 13.51 2.83
N ASN A 964 33.98 13.34 2.38
CA ASN A 964 33.58 12.20 1.55
C ASN A 964 33.83 12.49 0.06
N TRP A 965 34.91 13.21 -0.26
CA TRP A 965 35.26 13.55 -1.63
C TRP A 965 35.83 12.31 -2.32
N GLU A 966 35.08 11.77 -3.26
CA GLU A 966 35.51 10.73 -4.18
C GLU A 966 35.16 11.21 -5.59
N LEU A 967 36.13 11.19 -6.52
CA LEU A 967 35.97 11.82 -7.82
C LEU A 967 34.75 11.28 -8.60
N GLU A 968 34.55 9.96 -8.58
CA GLU A 968 33.40 9.31 -9.21
C GLU A 968 32.07 9.80 -8.62
N LYS A 969 31.96 9.84 -7.28
CA LYS A 969 30.76 10.33 -6.59
C LYS A 969 30.52 11.81 -6.84
N ILE A 970 31.57 12.63 -6.89
CA ILE A 970 31.44 14.07 -7.19
C ILE A 970 30.92 14.26 -8.61
N ILE A 971 31.46 13.52 -9.59
CA ILE A 971 30.99 13.56 -10.99
C ILE A 971 29.54 13.10 -11.08
N GLU A 972 29.18 12.00 -10.41
CA GLU A 972 27.80 11.50 -10.36
C GLU A 972 26.84 12.52 -9.75
N GLN A 973 27.19 13.11 -8.60
CA GLN A 973 26.38 14.14 -7.94
C GLN A 973 26.25 15.40 -8.80
N ALA A 974 27.34 15.84 -9.41
CA ALA A 974 27.34 17.00 -10.30
C ALA A 974 26.49 16.77 -11.55
N LYS A 975 26.44 15.54 -12.07
CA LYS A 975 25.58 15.14 -13.20
C LYS A 975 24.12 14.89 -12.79
N ALA A 976 23.87 14.53 -11.52
CA ALA A 976 22.55 14.20 -10.98
C ALA A 976 21.77 15.41 -10.42
N LYS A 977 22.40 16.56 -10.17
CA LYS A 977 21.69 17.76 -9.69
C LYS A 977 20.64 18.23 -10.73
N PRO A 978 19.35 18.41 -10.34
CA PRO A 978 18.33 18.96 -11.22
C PRO A 978 18.55 20.44 -11.52
N LYS A 979 18.05 20.85 -12.70
CA LYS A 979 18.24 22.11 -13.44
C LYS A 979 17.50 23.33 -12.87
N SER A 980 17.34 23.41 -11.56
CA SER A 980 16.75 24.57 -10.88
C SER A 980 16.97 24.42 -9.38
N ASN A 981 18.10 24.91 -8.89
CA ASN A 981 18.32 25.34 -7.50
C ASN A 981 19.70 26.00 -7.43
N TYR A 982 19.84 27.06 -8.23
CA TYR A 982 20.81 28.12 -8.01
C TYR A 982 20.06 29.42 -7.81
#